data_AF-A0A3M7N2S4-F1
#
_entry.id   AF-A0A3M7N2S4-F1
#
_cell.length_a   1.000
_cell.length_b   1.000
_cell.length_c   1.000
_cell.angle_alpha   90.00
_cell.angle_beta   90.00
_cell.angle_gamma   90.00
#
_symmetry.space_group_name_H-M   'P 1'
#
loop_
_entity.id
_entity.type
_entity.pdbx_description
1 polymer ?
#
loop_
_entity_poly.entity_id
_entity_poly.type
_entity_poly.pdbx_seq_one_letter_code
_entity_poly.pdbx_strand_id
1 'polypeptide(L)'
;MATPIAISQRTLIELKSLIWHYEDGLKSRIIALHRASHPNGGKSDGEIIHDELNKCRRSDSHRLINEYLNKMETGITQVSEEVQELKHRLAGKRQEYRTLCDKIHEHKTVIKDCHTKIDSMTQKDRHKNAAIATLRATLSLKDLELAELKIASLEKRQTGGSDKGHTQQDADIVLMDLAENELEQDVRVQEPEHADKDKIARWEEMTEKIIDELQTMTRVFSLSTSLAMQNDELRDRAVDRELIIRDLSREVAALRALQSQSQDRWWLGYCLLKKPLKIALVQLASGADKAANLGHARSKVIEAAKAGASLIVLPECFNSPYGTQYFSTYAETVLPSPPPQDKSPSWHMLSSVAAETRTYVVGGSIPEFAPETKQYFNTSFVFSPTGQLLATHRKTHLFDIDIPGKIRFKESEVLSAGNKVTIVDLPDYGKIGLAICYDVRFPELATIAARKGAFMCVYPGAFNTTTGPMHWSLLARARAIDNQMYIAMCSPARDTDATYHAYGHSLVVNPNAEVLAEAEEKETIIYADIDGAKIEEIRNGIPVYTQRRFDVYPDVSKGEVKIPTTEMARDNPKTASKRTTKKSRSAIADVVAREYTIHLHKRIFGASFKKRAPSAIKEIRKFAVQAMGTNDVRLDPQLNKRVWESGIKGVPYRLRVRISRKRNDEEGAKEKLYSYVQAVNVKDREAKGLQTVVVEDS
;
A
#
# COMPACT_ATOMS: atom_id res chain seq x y z
N MET A 1 -9.19 18.73 8.78
CA MET A 1 -9.74 17.97 9.93
C MET A 1 -10.84 16.95 9.58
N ALA A 2 -11.55 17.02 8.44
CA ALA A 2 -12.56 16.01 8.10
C ALA A 2 -11.97 14.62 7.76
N THR A 3 -10.75 14.57 7.22
CA THR A 3 -10.08 13.34 6.78
C THR A 3 -9.65 12.43 7.94
N PRO A 4 -9.00 12.93 9.01
CA PRO A 4 -8.57 12.09 10.13
C PRO A 4 -9.74 11.49 10.94
N ILE A 5 -10.82 12.24 11.14
CA ILE A 5 -12.02 11.74 11.87
C ILE A 5 -12.68 10.60 11.09
N ALA A 6 -12.81 10.75 9.77
CA ALA A 6 -13.36 9.69 8.92
C ALA A 6 -12.47 8.43 8.90
N ILE A 7 -11.15 8.60 8.95
CA ILE A 7 -10.19 7.48 9.05
C ILE A 7 -10.32 6.79 10.41
N SER A 8 -10.42 7.54 11.51
CA SER A 8 -10.59 6.98 12.86
C SER A 8 -11.93 6.28 13.04
N GLN A 9 -13.02 6.82 12.48
CA GLN A 9 -14.34 6.17 12.50
C GLN A 9 -14.35 4.86 11.70
N ARG A 10 -13.72 4.84 10.53
CA ARG A 10 -13.60 3.62 9.72
C ARG A 10 -12.77 2.55 10.43
N THR A 11 -11.68 2.97 11.08
CA THR A 11 -10.82 2.08 11.88
C THR A 11 -11.57 1.51 13.09
N LEU A 12 -12.40 2.32 13.75
CA LEU A 12 -13.24 1.88 14.87
C LEU A 12 -14.29 0.84 14.42
N ILE A 13 -14.93 1.04 13.26
CA ILE A 13 -15.89 0.08 12.69
C ILE A 13 -15.20 -1.25 12.35
N GLU A 14 -14.01 -1.19 11.75
CA GLU A 14 -13.21 -2.37 11.42
C GLU A 14 -12.77 -3.14 12.68
N LEU A 15 -12.35 -2.43 13.75
CA LEU A 15 -12.02 -3.04 15.04
C LEU A 15 -13.23 -3.68 15.73
N LYS A 16 -14.39 -3.00 15.75
CA LYS A 16 -15.63 -3.57 16.30
C LYS A 16 -16.05 -4.83 15.55
N SER A 17 -15.94 -4.84 14.22
CA SER A 17 -16.22 -6.01 13.38
C SER A 17 -15.26 -7.17 13.68
N LEU A 18 -13.96 -6.87 13.85
CA LEU A 18 -12.95 -7.87 14.16
C LEU A 18 -13.18 -8.53 15.53
N ILE A 19 -13.55 -7.73 16.54
CA ILE A 19 -13.88 -8.20 17.88
C ILE A 19 -15.13 -9.07 17.85
N TRP A 20 -16.16 -8.67 17.11
CA TRP A 20 -17.37 -9.47 16.94
C TRP A 20 -17.08 -10.84 16.31
N HIS A 21 -16.23 -10.90 15.28
CA HIS A 21 -15.81 -12.17 14.65
C HIS A 21 -14.98 -13.04 15.61
N TYR A 22 -14.13 -12.42 16.43
CA TYR A 22 -13.35 -13.12 17.44
C TYR A 22 -14.24 -13.71 18.55
N GLU A 23 -15.23 -12.96 19.02
CA GLU A 23 -16.23 -13.42 19.99
C GLU A 23 -17.09 -14.55 19.43
N ASP A 24 -17.47 -14.48 18.15
CA ASP A 24 -18.26 -15.52 17.50
C ASP A 24 -17.46 -16.82 17.33
N GLY A 25 -16.20 -16.71 16.94
CA GLY A 25 -15.27 -17.85 16.88
C GLY A 25 -15.01 -18.49 18.25
N LEU A 26 -15.02 -17.70 19.32
CA LEU A 26 -14.89 -18.19 20.70
C LEU A 26 -16.07 -19.03 21.16
N LYS A 27 -17.31 -18.72 20.75
CA LYS A 27 -18.52 -19.50 21.16
C LYS A 27 -18.39 -20.98 20.79
N SER A 28 -17.95 -21.26 19.56
CA SER A 28 -17.78 -22.63 19.06
C SER A 28 -16.72 -23.41 19.85
N ARG A 29 -15.66 -22.70 20.25
CA ARG A 29 -14.52 -23.27 20.99
C ARG A 29 -14.85 -23.49 22.47
N ILE A 30 -15.64 -22.60 23.05
CA ILE A 30 -16.16 -22.68 24.41
C ILE A 30 -17.10 -23.89 24.57
N ILE A 31 -18.03 -24.10 23.64
CA ILE A 31 -18.92 -25.27 23.66
C ILE A 31 -18.09 -26.57 23.62
N ALA A 32 -17.10 -26.63 22.71
CA ALA A 32 -16.25 -27.80 22.56
C ALA A 32 -15.45 -28.11 23.84
N LEU A 33 -14.85 -27.09 24.47
CA LEU A 33 -14.08 -27.24 25.71
C LEU A 33 -14.95 -27.58 26.92
N HIS A 34 -16.15 -26.99 27.03
CA HIS A 34 -17.06 -27.27 28.13
C HIS A 34 -17.58 -28.71 28.07
N ARG A 35 -17.96 -29.19 26.89
CA ARG A 35 -18.40 -30.58 26.66
C ARG A 35 -17.27 -31.59 26.89
N ALA A 36 -16.04 -31.24 26.55
CA ALA A 36 -14.87 -32.08 26.85
C ALA A 36 -14.59 -32.19 28.36
N SER A 37 -14.88 -31.13 29.13
CA SER A 37 -14.60 -31.07 30.57
C SER A 37 -15.76 -31.61 31.43
N HIS A 38 -17.00 -31.56 30.93
CA HIS A 38 -18.21 -32.03 31.61
C HIS A 38 -19.04 -32.93 30.69
N PRO A 39 -18.55 -34.15 30.37
CA PRO A 39 -19.18 -35.03 29.38
C PRO A 39 -20.60 -35.50 29.75
N ASN A 40 -20.99 -35.41 31.03
CA ASN A 40 -22.33 -35.74 31.53
C ASN A 40 -23.18 -34.51 31.94
N GLY A 41 -22.74 -33.29 31.57
CA GLY A 41 -23.42 -32.05 31.94
C GLY A 41 -24.71 -31.83 31.13
N GLY A 42 -25.85 -31.68 31.81
CA GLY A 42 -27.16 -31.47 31.17
C GLY A 42 -27.46 -30.04 30.71
N LYS A 43 -26.48 -29.13 30.71
CA LYS A 43 -26.68 -27.74 30.25
C LYS A 43 -26.78 -27.68 28.73
N SER A 44 -27.74 -26.91 28.23
CA SER A 44 -27.87 -26.67 26.79
C SER A 44 -26.71 -25.80 26.26
N ASP A 45 -26.42 -25.87 24.97
CA ASP A 45 -25.37 -25.04 24.34
C ASP A 45 -25.62 -23.55 24.53
N GLY A 46 -26.89 -23.13 24.56
CA GLY A 46 -27.29 -21.76 24.84
C GLY A 46 -26.90 -21.32 26.26
N GLU A 47 -27.09 -22.18 27.27
CA GLU A 47 -26.72 -21.90 28.66
C GLU A 47 -25.20 -21.90 28.87
N ILE A 48 -24.48 -22.82 28.20
CA ILE A 48 -23.01 -22.89 28.24
C ILE A 48 -22.39 -21.62 27.64
N ILE A 49 -22.88 -21.21 26.46
CA ILE A 49 -22.44 -19.96 25.83
C ILE A 49 -22.79 -18.77 26.74
N HIS A 50 -23.99 -18.74 27.33
CA HIS A 50 -24.41 -17.63 28.17
C HIS A 50 -23.53 -17.49 29.43
N ASP A 51 -23.26 -18.58 30.15
CA ASP A 51 -22.43 -18.57 31.36
C ASP A 51 -20.98 -18.18 31.07
N GLU A 52 -20.38 -18.71 30.01
CA GLU A 52 -18.98 -18.46 29.66
C GLU A 52 -18.77 -17.08 29.02
N LEU A 53 -19.71 -16.60 28.19
CA LEU A 53 -19.69 -15.21 27.76
C LEU A 53 -19.87 -14.25 28.94
N ASN A 54 -20.69 -14.59 29.94
CA ASN A 54 -20.83 -13.79 31.15
C ASN A 54 -19.54 -13.78 31.99
N LYS A 55 -18.81 -14.90 32.09
CA LYS A 55 -17.47 -14.94 32.72
C LYS A 55 -16.44 -14.13 31.93
N CYS A 56 -16.44 -14.24 30.62
CA CYS A 56 -15.53 -13.49 29.74
C CYS A 56 -15.83 -11.98 29.81
N ARG A 57 -17.11 -11.58 29.85
CA ARG A 57 -17.55 -10.19 30.08
C ARG A 57 -17.19 -9.65 31.46
N ARG A 58 -17.04 -10.53 32.45
CA ARG A 58 -16.55 -10.20 33.80
C ARG A 58 -15.02 -10.23 33.92
N SER A 59 -14.30 -10.67 32.88
CA SER A 59 -12.84 -10.67 32.91
C SER A 59 -12.28 -9.25 32.82
N ASP A 60 -11.23 -8.98 33.59
CA ASP A 60 -10.61 -7.65 33.61
C ASP A 60 -10.13 -7.19 32.24
N SER A 61 -9.66 -8.12 31.41
CA SER A 61 -9.21 -7.84 30.04
C SER A 61 -10.35 -7.40 29.13
N HIS A 62 -11.51 -8.06 29.20
CA HIS A 62 -12.67 -7.68 28.38
C HIS A 62 -13.29 -6.37 28.86
N ARG A 63 -13.32 -6.16 30.18
CA ARG A 63 -13.71 -4.87 30.77
C ARG A 63 -12.78 -3.76 30.32
N LEU A 64 -11.46 -3.95 30.37
CA LEU A 64 -10.46 -2.99 29.87
C LEU A 64 -10.69 -2.69 28.39
N ILE A 65 -10.83 -3.71 27.54
CA ILE A 65 -11.00 -3.54 26.10
C ILE A 65 -12.27 -2.72 25.80
N ASN A 66 -13.40 -3.04 26.44
CA ASN A 66 -14.63 -2.27 26.27
C ASN A 66 -14.50 -0.86 26.85
N GLU A 67 -13.82 -0.68 27.97
CA GLU A 67 -13.54 0.64 28.54
C GLU A 67 -12.66 1.50 27.60
N TYR A 68 -11.67 0.89 26.96
CA TYR A 68 -10.82 1.56 25.96
C TYR A 68 -11.56 1.86 24.65
N LEU A 69 -12.41 0.96 24.17
CA LEU A 69 -13.27 1.18 23.00
C LEU A 69 -14.26 2.30 23.26
N ASN A 70 -14.89 2.30 24.43
CA ASN A 70 -15.80 3.35 24.85
C ASN A 70 -15.06 4.69 25.02
N LYS A 71 -13.86 4.70 25.62
CA LYS A 71 -13.02 5.91 25.70
C LYS A 71 -12.64 6.44 24.31
N MET A 72 -12.31 5.56 23.37
CA MET A 72 -12.04 5.95 21.97
C MET A 72 -13.28 6.49 21.27
N GLU A 73 -14.43 5.85 21.42
CA GLU A 73 -15.70 6.29 20.82
C GLU A 73 -16.18 7.62 21.39
N THR A 74 -16.07 7.78 22.71
CA THR A 74 -16.39 9.04 23.40
C THR A 74 -15.41 10.14 22.98
N GLY A 75 -14.11 9.84 22.91
CA GLY A 75 -13.09 10.79 22.45
C GLY A 75 -13.25 11.21 20.99
N ILE A 76 -13.62 10.29 20.09
CA ILE A 76 -13.89 10.61 18.67
C ILE A 76 -15.14 11.48 18.56
N THR A 77 -16.20 11.17 19.30
CA THR A 77 -17.44 11.95 19.32
C THR A 77 -17.19 13.36 19.86
N GLN A 78 -16.49 13.48 20.99
CA GLN A 78 -16.14 14.76 21.60
C GLN A 78 -15.29 15.63 20.66
N VAL A 79 -14.26 15.05 20.02
CA VAL A 79 -13.44 15.79 19.04
C VAL A 79 -14.27 16.18 17.81
N SER A 80 -15.21 15.36 17.38
CA SER A 80 -16.11 15.68 16.28
C SER A 80 -17.03 16.85 16.62
N GLU A 81 -17.60 16.87 17.82
CA GLU A 81 -18.44 17.96 18.34
C GLU A 81 -17.64 19.26 18.52
N GLU A 82 -16.46 19.20 19.14
CA GLU A 82 -15.56 20.35 19.32
C GLU A 82 -15.14 20.94 17.96
N VAL A 83 -14.84 20.10 16.96
CA VAL A 83 -14.49 20.56 15.60
C VAL A 83 -15.68 21.22 14.91
N GLN A 84 -16.91 20.74 15.14
CA GLN A 84 -18.11 21.38 14.57
C GLN A 84 -18.43 22.70 15.28
N GLU A 85 -18.33 22.75 16.60
CA GLU A 85 -18.50 23.98 17.37
C GLU A 85 -17.46 25.03 16.95
N LEU A 86 -16.18 24.64 16.83
CA LEU A 86 -15.11 25.53 16.38
C LEU A 86 -15.34 26.03 14.96
N LYS A 87 -15.79 25.18 14.03
CA LYS A 87 -16.16 25.63 12.68
C LYS A 87 -17.27 26.66 12.70
N HIS A 88 -18.30 26.45 13.51
CA HIS A 88 -19.41 27.38 13.64
C HIS A 88 -18.95 28.71 14.27
N ARG A 89 -18.12 28.67 15.32
CA ARG A 89 -17.56 29.87 15.96
C ARG A 89 -16.63 30.63 15.02
N LEU A 90 -15.80 29.93 14.25
CA LEU A 90 -14.91 30.55 13.26
C LEU A 90 -15.68 31.21 12.12
N ALA A 91 -16.80 30.62 11.69
CA ALA A 91 -17.70 31.22 10.71
C ALA A 91 -18.35 32.51 11.24
N GLY A 92 -18.83 32.51 12.48
CA GLY A 92 -19.37 33.70 13.14
C GLY A 92 -18.32 34.82 13.26
N LYS A 93 -17.11 34.49 13.73
CA LYS A 93 -16.02 35.46 13.87
C LYS A 93 -15.54 36.03 12.54
N ARG A 94 -15.56 35.23 11.46
CA ARG A 94 -15.25 35.73 10.10
C ARG A 94 -16.29 36.73 9.62
N GLN A 95 -17.56 36.54 9.95
CA GLN A 95 -18.62 37.46 9.59
C GLN A 95 -18.52 38.77 10.40
N GLU A 96 -18.30 38.67 11.72
CA GLU A 96 -18.06 39.84 12.58
C GLU A 96 -16.85 40.66 12.11
N TYR A 97 -15.74 39.99 11.76
CA TYR A 97 -14.55 40.66 11.24
C TYR A 97 -14.82 41.44 9.95
N ARG A 98 -15.60 40.88 9.02
CA ARG A 98 -15.98 41.58 7.78
C ARG A 98 -16.80 42.83 8.08
N THR A 99 -17.85 42.71 8.90
CA THR A 99 -18.67 43.86 9.29
C THR A 99 -17.86 44.95 10.01
N LEU A 100 -16.87 44.55 10.81
CA LEU A 100 -15.98 45.50 11.49
C LEU A 100 -15.04 46.21 10.50
N CYS A 101 -14.48 45.50 9.52
CA CYS A 101 -13.67 46.10 8.46
C CYS A 101 -14.43 47.16 7.67
N ASP A 102 -15.70 46.92 7.36
CA ASP A 102 -16.55 47.88 6.65
C ASP A 102 -16.79 49.15 7.48
N LYS A 103 -17.07 49.01 8.80
CA LYS A 103 -17.24 50.16 9.71
C LYS A 103 -15.96 50.98 9.91
N ILE A 104 -14.81 50.31 10.03
CA ILE A 104 -13.50 51.00 10.15
C ILE A 104 -13.23 51.86 8.90
N HIS A 105 -13.66 51.39 7.72
CA HIS A 105 -13.50 52.15 6.49
C HIS A 105 -14.36 53.43 6.50
N GLU A 106 -15.60 53.34 6.96
CA GLU A 106 -16.51 54.47 7.10
C GLU A 106 -15.97 55.51 8.11
N HIS A 107 -15.50 55.07 9.28
CA HIS A 107 -15.04 55.97 10.35
C HIS A 107 -13.69 56.64 10.06
N LYS A 108 -12.79 56.00 9.30
CA LYS A 108 -11.58 56.67 8.80
C LYS A 108 -11.89 57.94 8.02
N THR A 109 -13.05 57.98 7.36
CA THR A 109 -13.51 59.15 6.61
C THR A 109 -13.93 60.27 7.58
N VAL A 110 -14.68 59.94 8.64
CA VAL A 110 -15.16 60.91 9.65
C VAL A 110 -14.02 61.52 10.49
N ILE A 111 -13.05 60.70 10.93
CA ILE A 111 -11.92 61.18 11.76
C ILE A 111 -11.09 62.24 11.02
N LYS A 112 -10.95 62.08 9.70
CA LYS A 112 -10.22 63.04 8.86
C LYS A 112 -10.90 64.41 8.84
N ASP A 113 -12.23 64.44 8.78
CA ASP A 113 -12.99 65.69 8.78
C ASP A 113 -12.89 66.40 10.13
N CYS A 114 -12.90 65.65 11.23
CA CYS A 114 -12.87 66.25 12.56
C CYS A 114 -11.49 66.81 12.92
N HIS A 115 -10.38 66.14 12.61
CA HIS A 115 -9.03 66.69 12.84
C HIS A 115 -8.87 68.11 12.28
N THR A 116 -9.47 68.37 11.12
CA THR A 116 -9.44 69.69 10.48
C THR A 116 -10.12 70.77 11.34
N LYS A 117 -11.12 70.41 12.15
CA LYS A 117 -11.88 71.33 13.03
C LYS A 117 -11.20 71.59 14.38
N ILE A 118 -10.44 70.60 14.85
CA ILE A 118 -9.72 70.56 16.11
C ILE A 118 -8.61 71.61 16.16
N ASP A 119 -7.79 71.66 15.11
CA ASP A 119 -6.65 72.57 15.04
C ASP A 119 -7.07 74.05 15.14
N SER A 120 -8.28 74.36 14.67
CA SER A 120 -8.86 75.70 14.78
C SER A 120 -9.15 76.14 16.22
N MET A 121 -9.44 75.22 17.15
CA MET A 121 -9.88 75.57 18.51
C MET A 121 -8.71 75.73 19.49
N THR A 122 -7.71 74.86 19.43
CA THR A 122 -6.55 74.83 20.35
C THR A 122 -5.75 76.14 20.36
N GLN A 123 -5.84 76.92 19.29
CA GLN A 123 -5.20 78.21 19.18
C GLN A 123 -5.81 79.28 20.11
N LYS A 124 -7.07 79.12 20.55
CA LYS A 124 -7.74 80.08 21.45
C LYS A 124 -7.38 79.90 22.94
N ASP A 125 -7.25 78.69 23.46
CA ASP A 125 -7.09 78.45 24.91
C ASP A 125 -5.74 78.82 25.50
N ARG A 126 -4.67 78.81 24.70
CA ARG A 126 -3.33 79.22 25.17
C ARG A 126 -3.32 80.64 25.73
N HIS A 127 -4.24 81.50 25.30
CA HIS A 127 -4.33 82.87 25.77
C HIS A 127 -4.91 82.99 27.20
N LYS A 128 -5.77 82.07 27.66
CA LYS A 128 -6.41 82.16 29.00
C LYS A 128 -5.46 81.73 30.14
N ASN A 129 -4.71 80.65 29.98
CA ASN A 129 -3.94 80.04 31.09
C ASN A 129 -2.76 80.88 31.60
N ALA A 130 -2.24 81.81 30.80
CA ALA A 130 -1.18 82.71 31.24
C ALA A 130 -1.63 83.65 32.39
N ALA A 131 -2.93 83.93 32.53
CA ALA A 131 -3.45 84.86 33.55
C ALA A 131 -3.50 84.25 34.96
N ILE A 132 -3.73 82.93 35.09
CA ILE A 132 -3.99 82.27 36.38
C ILE A 132 -2.70 82.04 37.20
N ALA A 133 -1.56 81.83 36.54
CA ALA A 133 -0.29 81.55 37.22
C ALA A 133 0.13 82.67 38.20
N THR A 134 -0.23 83.91 37.90
CA THR A 134 0.11 85.10 38.69
C THR A 134 -0.51 85.10 40.08
N LEU A 135 -1.69 84.49 40.27
CA LEU A 135 -2.42 84.55 41.55
C LEU A 135 -1.87 83.60 42.63
N ARG A 136 -1.22 82.49 42.25
CA ARG A 136 -0.78 81.45 43.22
C ARG A 136 0.47 81.83 44.01
N ALA A 137 1.34 82.65 43.46
CA ALA A 137 2.60 83.03 44.12
C ALA A 137 2.37 83.75 45.46
N THR A 138 1.24 84.43 45.62
CA THR A 138 0.93 85.27 46.79
C THR A 138 0.58 84.47 48.05
N LEU A 139 0.06 83.24 47.93
CA LEU A 139 -0.46 82.46 49.06
C LEU A 139 0.65 81.79 49.90
N SER A 140 1.75 81.39 49.27
CA SER A 140 2.85 80.63 49.92
C SER A 140 3.60 81.39 51.03
N LEU A 141 3.47 82.72 51.09
CA LEU A 141 4.18 83.53 52.08
C LEU A 141 3.57 83.44 53.49
N LYS A 142 2.28 83.07 53.61
CA LYS A 142 1.58 83.09 54.91
C LYS A 142 1.79 81.84 55.77
N ASP A 143 2.10 80.67 55.18
CA ASP A 143 2.22 79.41 55.94
C ASP A 143 3.48 79.33 56.83
N LEU A 144 4.50 80.14 56.55
CA LEU A 144 5.79 80.13 57.26
C LEU A 144 5.69 80.67 58.70
N GLU A 145 4.84 81.67 58.96
CA GLU A 145 4.68 82.25 60.31
C GLU A 145 4.08 81.25 61.33
N LEU A 146 3.29 80.28 60.86
CA LEU A 146 2.58 79.32 61.73
C LEU A 146 3.49 78.24 62.32
N ALA A 147 4.63 77.96 61.69
CA ALA A 147 5.57 76.91 62.11
C ALA A 147 6.40 77.31 63.35
N GLU A 148 6.73 78.59 63.51
CA GLU A 148 7.62 79.08 64.58
C GLU A 148 6.98 78.97 65.98
N LEU A 149 5.66 79.18 66.08
CA LEU A 149 4.92 79.13 67.35
C LEU A 149 4.83 77.72 67.96
N LYS A 150 4.83 76.67 67.15
CA LYS A 150 4.79 75.27 67.60
C LYS A 150 6.09 74.81 68.30
N ILE A 151 7.22 75.43 67.98
CA ILE A 151 8.53 75.04 68.51
C ILE A 151 8.69 75.46 69.98
N ALA A 152 8.23 76.66 70.35
CA ALA A 152 8.36 77.19 71.71
C ALA A 152 7.57 76.40 72.79
N SER A 153 6.51 75.67 72.39
CA SER A 153 5.68 74.85 73.28
C SER A 153 6.40 73.59 73.80
N LEU A 154 7.30 73.03 72.99
CA LEU A 154 7.95 71.75 73.29
C LEU A 154 9.07 71.85 74.34
N GLU A 155 9.72 73.01 74.47
CA GLU A 155 10.88 73.20 75.36
C GLU A 155 10.54 73.18 76.86
N LYS A 156 9.30 73.50 77.25
CA LYS A 156 8.88 73.52 78.66
C LYS A 156 8.66 72.14 79.30
N ARG A 157 8.61 71.04 78.52
CA ARG A 157 8.28 69.70 79.04
C ARG A 157 9.48 68.88 79.58
N GLN A 158 10.73 69.37 79.51
CA GLN A 158 11.93 68.55 79.79
C GLN A 158 12.56 68.67 81.19
N THR A 159 12.13 69.55 82.10
CA THR A 159 12.77 69.70 83.43
C THR A 159 11.75 69.50 84.56
N GLY A 160 11.85 68.37 85.27
CA GLY A 160 10.79 67.81 86.12
C GLY A 160 10.59 68.44 87.50
N GLY A 161 9.35 68.38 88.00
CA GLY A 161 8.99 68.71 89.38
C GLY A 161 7.48 68.99 89.57
N SER A 162 6.66 67.95 89.69
CA SER A 162 5.35 68.01 90.36
C SER A 162 5.12 66.71 91.14
N ASP A 163 5.05 66.80 92.47
CA ASP A 163 3.97 66.10 93.20
C ASP A 163 2.86 67.14 93.41
N LYS A 164 1.74 66.90 92.70
CA LYS A 164 0.39 67.51 92.66
C LYS A 164 0.21 69.05 92.69
N GLY A 165 -0.22 69.59 91.54
CA GLY A 165 -0.92 70.90 91.43
C GLY A 165 -1.27 71.36 89.99
N HIS A 166 -2.58 71.38 89.69
CA HIS A 166 -3.36 72.23 88.75
C HIS A 166 -3.48 71.97 87.22
N THR A 167 -4.76 71.94 86.82
CA THR A 167 -5.42 72.04 85.50
C THR A 167 -5.56 73.50 85.02
N GLN A 168 -5.18 73.79 83.76
CA GLN A 168 -5.63 74.93 82.90
C GLN A 168 -5.10 74.78 81.44
N GLN A 169 -4.01 74.02 81.23
CA GLN A 169 -3.38 73.78 79.91
C GLN A 169 -4.25 73.02 78.89
N ASP A 170 -5.35 72.40 79.30
CA ASP A 170 -6.28 71.73 78.39
C ASP A 170 -7.29 72.69 77.72
N ALA A 171 -7.30 73.99 78.06
CA ALA A 171 -8.26 74.96 77.50
C ALA A 171 -7.78 75.68 76.22
N ASP A 172 -6.48 75.92 76.03
CA ASP A 172 -5.98 76.70 74.86
C ASP A 172 -5.91 75.88 73.56
N ILE A 173 -5.85 74.55 73.64
CA ILE A 173 -5.81 73.66 72.47
C ILE A 173 -7.19 73.61 71.76
N VAL A 174 -8.30 73.84 72.48
CA VAL A 174 -9.66 73.77 71.90
C VAL A 174 -10.02 75.05 71.12
N LEU A 175 -9.41 76.20 71.42
CA LEU A 175 -9.69 77.47 70.72
C LEU A 175 -9.06 77.55 69.33
N MET A 176 -8.00 76.78 69.06
CA MET A 176 -7.24 76.85 67.80
C MET A 176 -7.87 76.00 66.68
N ASP A 177 -8.49 74.86 67.01
CA ASP A 177 -9.21 74.01 66.04
C ASP A 177 -10.45 74.71 65.43
N LEU A 178 -10.98 75.75 66.07
CA LEU A 178 -12.12 76.51 65.56
C LEU A 178 -11.73 77.54 64.48
N ALA A 179 -10.50 78.03 64.44
CA ALA A 179 -10.05 79.01 63.45
C ALA A 179 -9.68 78.40 62.08
N GLU A 180 -9.21 77.15 62.09
CA GLU A 180 -8.82 76.43 60.86
C GLU A 180 -10.05 76.07 60.00
N ASN A 181 -11.21 75.84 60.62
CA ASN A 181 -12.45 75.48 59.93
C ASN A 181 -13.15 76.65 59.21
N GLU A 182 -12.97 77.90 59.65
CA GLU A 182 -13.57 79.06 58.96
C GLU A 182 -12.81 79.44 57.68
N LEU A 183 -11.50 79.20 57.60
CA LEU A 183 -10.66 79.53 56.44
C LEU A 183 -10.78 78.54 55.27
N GLU A 184 -11.15 77.28 55.54
CA GLU A 184 -11.42 76.29 54.48
C GLU A 184 -12.71 76.60 53.68
N GLN A 185 -13.63 77.44 54.18
CA GLN A 185 -14.85 77.78 53.44
C GLN A 185 -14.66 78.83 52.33
N ASP A 186 -13.59 79.65 52.37
CA ASP A 186 -13.37 80.76 51.42
C ASP A 186 -12.55 80.38 50.16
N VAL A 187 -11.91 79.20 50.10
CA VAL A 187 -11.10 78.73 48.94
C VAL A 187 -11.94 77.98 47.89
N ARG A 188 -13.26 78.16 47.91
CA ARG A 188 -14.20 77.54 46.97
C ARG A 188 -14.19 78.29 45.62
N VAL A 189 -13.25 77.95 44.73
CA VAL A 189 -13.17 78.53 43.37
C VAL A 189 -14.28 77.96 42.45
N GLN A 190 -15.00 78.88 41.80
CA GLN A 190 -16.18 78.69 40.95
C GLN A 190 -15.89 78.03 39.57
N GLU A 191 -16.87 77.29 39.04
CA GLU A 191 -16.83 76.55 37.76
C GLU A 191 -16.88 77.45 36.48
N PRO A 192 -16.34 76.99 35.34
CA PRO A 192 -16.35 77.71 34.05
C PRO A 192 -17.72 77.76 33.34
N GLU A 193 -18.05 78.89 32.69
CA GLU A 193 -19.32 79.21 32.02
C GLU A 193 -19.64 78.38 30.74
N HIS A 194 -20.95 78.27 30.45
CA HIS A 194 -21.64 77.35 29.52
C HIS A 194 -21.16 77.27 28.06
N ALA A 195 -20.48 78.26 27.50
CA ALA A 195 -20.14 78.28 26.06
C ALA A 195 -18.93 77.41 25.67
N ASP A 196 -18.06 77.07 26.63
CA ASP A 196 -16.97 76.10 26.45
C ASP A 196 -17.43 74.66 26.74
N LYS A 197 -18.48 74.46 27.55
CA LYS A 197 -19.00 73.14 27.93
C LYS A 197 -19.52 72.33 26.73
N ASP A 198 -20.23 72.95 25.78
CA ASP A 198 -20.78 72.24 24.61
C ASP A 198 -19.72 71.78 23.59
N LYS A 199 -18.64 72.55 23.45
CA LYS A 199 -17.55 72.22 22.53
C LYS A 199 -16.61 71.17 23.12
N ILE A 200 -16.34 71.27 24.42
CA ILE A 200 -15.61 70.26 25.19
C ILE A 200 -16.42 68.96 25.18
N ALA A 201 -17.73 68.99 25.45
CA ALA A 201 -18.58 67.80 25.43
C ALA A 201 -18.59 67.07 24.07
N ARG A 202 -18.67 67.80 22.93
CA ARG A 202 -18.60 67.17 21.60
C ARG A 202 -17.23 66.58 21.28
N TRP A 203 -16.17 67.20 21.77
CA TRP A 203 -14.81 66.71 21.63
C TRP A 203 -14.53 65.50 22.51
N GLU A 204 -15.01 65.52 23.75
CA GLU A 204 -14.97 64.41 24.68
C GLU A 204 -15.76 63.23 24.11
N GLU A 205 -16.97 63.44 23.58
CA GLU A 205 -17.77 62.39 22.94
C GLU A 205 -17.05 61.78 21.73
N MET A 206 -16.39 62.60 20.92
CA MET A 206 -15.66 62.11 19.76
C MET A 206 -14.35 61.41 20.13
N THR A 207 -13.68 61.88 21.17
CA THR A 207 -12.44 61.29 21.68
C THR A 207 -12.74 59.97 22.40
N GLU A 208 -13.84 59.88 23.15
CA GLU A 208 -14.33 58.62 23.73
C GLU A 208 -14.67 57.59 22.65
N LYS A 209 -15.33 58.01 21.55
CA LYS A 209 -15.60 57.11 20.41
C LYS A 209 -14.31 56.59 19.76
N ILE A 210 -13.31 57.44 19.56
CA ILE A 210 -12.01 57.01 19.00
C ILE A 210 -11.25 56.10 19.99
N ILE A 211 -11.32 56.38 21.29
CA ILE A 211 -10.70 55.55 22.33
C ILE A 211 -11.38 54.17 22.40
N ASP A 212 -12.70 54.09 22.39
CA ASP A 212 -13.44 52.82 22.41
C ASP A 212 -13.15 51.98 21.16
N GLU A 213 -12.95 52.63 20.00
CA GLU A 213 -12.58 51.93 18.76
C GLU A 213 -11.12 51.48 18.71
N LEU A 214 -10.19 52.27 19.25
CA LEU A 214 -8.79 51.86 19.43
C LEU A 214 -8.69 50.71 20.44
N GLN A 215 -9.49 50.72 21.50
CA GLN A 215 -9.62 49.60 22.44
C GLN A 215 -10.23 48.37 21.76
N THR A 216 -11.19 48.55 20.85
CA THR A 216 -11.77 47.46 20.06
C THR A 216 -10.74 46.86 19.09
N MET A 217 -9.94 47.67 18.39
CA MET A 217 -8.83 47.18 17.55
C MET A 217 -7.73 46.49 18.36
N THR A 218 -7.44 46.99 19.57
CA THR A 218 -6.50 46.35 20.50
C THR A 218 -7.02 44.98 20.96
N ARG A 219 -8.32 44.85 21.21
CA ARG A 219 -8.98 43.55 21.46
C ARG A 219 -8.91 42.61 20.24
N VAL A 220 -9.00 43.13 19.02
CA VAL A 220 -8.85 42.32 17.78
C VAL A 220 -7.41 41.81 17.63
N PHE A 221 -6.41 42.64 17.94
CA PHE A 221 -5.00 42.23 17.95
C PHE A 221 -4.68 41.23 19.07
N SER A 222 -5.29 41.38 20.25
CA SER A 222 -5.14 40.39 21.32
C SER A 222 -5.85 39.07 20.98
N LEU A 223 -7.00 39.11 20.31
CA LEU A 223 -7.69 37.93 19.77
C LEU A 223 -6.88 37.23 18.67
N SER A 224 -6.22 37.96 17.78
CA SER A 224 -5.37 37.35 16.75
C SER A 224 -4.10 36.74 17.34
N THR A 225 -3.51 37.38 18.36
CA THR A 225 -2.37 36.87 19.11
C THR A 225 -2.75 35.64 19.94
N SER A 226 -3.94 35.65 20.56
CA SER A 226 -4.50 34.50 21.27
C SER A 226 -4.83 33.34 20.32
N LEU A 227 -5.36 33.60 19.12
CA LEU A 227 -5.55 32.57 18.09
C LEU A 227 -4.21 32.01 17.56
N ALA A 228 -3.17 32.84 17.47
CA ALA A 228 -1.83 32.41 17.08
C ALA A 228 -1.20 31.53 18.17
N MET A 229 -1.33 31.91 19.44
CA MET A 229 -0.91 31.10 20.59
C MET A 229 -1.68 29.78 20.68
N GLN A 230 -3.00 29.77 20.45
CA GLN A 230 -3.77 28.53 20.38
C GLN A 230 -3.39 27.65 19.18
N ASN A 231 -2.94 28.25 18.06
CA ASN A 231 -2.40 27.51 16.92
C ASN A 231 -1.03 26.89 17.23
N ASP A 232 -0.15 27.59 17.96
CA ASP A 232 1.14 27.05 18.40
C ASP A 232 0.96 25.98 19.49
N GLU A 233 0.01 26.15 20.41
CA GLU A 233 -0.35 25.12 21.40
C GLU A 233 -0.98 23.88 20.74
N LEU A 234 -1.75 24.06 19.66
CA LEU A 234 -2.21 22.96 18.79
C LEU A 234 -1.07 22.32 18.00
N ARG A 235 -0.03 23.07 17.65
CA ARG A 235 1.16 22.60 16.94
C ARG A 235 2.06 21.78 17.87
N ASP A 236 2.27 22.23 19.09
CA ASP A 236 3.02 21.51 20.13
C ASP A 236 2.26 20.24 20.56
N ARG A 237 0.93 20.32 20.73
CA ARG A 237 0.09 19.12 20.91
C ARG A 237 0.08 18.21 19.69
N ALA A 238 0.27 18.73 18.48
CA ALA A 238 0.41 17.92 17.27
C ALA A 238 1.78 17.24 17.20
N VAL A 239 2.85 17.88 17.69
CA VAL A 239 4.20 17.31 17.83
C VAL A 239 4.23 16.23 18.93
N ASP A 240 3.60 16.47 20.08
CA ASP A 240 3.42 15.44 21.11
C ASP A 240 2.57 14.28 20.61
N ARG A 241 1.54 14.55 19.81
CA ARG A 241 0.79 13.50 19.11
C ARG A 241 1.58 12.84 17.99
N GLU A 242 2.53 13.52 17.35
CA GLU A 242 3.44 12.93 16.37
C GLU A 242 4.45 12.00 17.06
N LEU A 243 4.90 12.34 18.27
CA LEU A 243 5.68 11.47 19.16
C LEU A 243 4.86 10.26 19.61
N ILE A 244 3.60 10.46 20.04
CA ILE A 244 2.68 9.36 20.35
C ILE A 244 2.37 8.53 19.11
N ILE A 245 2.20 9.11 17.92
CA ILE A 245 2.04 8.39 16.65
C ILE A 245 3.33 7.65 16.27
N ARG A 246 4.50 8.18 16.61
CA ARG A 246 5.80 7.54 16.37
C ARG A 246 6.06 6.40 17.35
N ASP A 247 5.62 6.54 18.59
CA ASP A 247 5.66 5.50 19.62
C ASP A 247 4.59 4.43 19.36
N LEU A 248 3.37 4.82 18.97
CA LEU A 248 2.35 3.93 18.43
C LEU A 248 2.77 3.31 17.10
N SER A 249 3.56 3.98 16.26
CA SER A 249 4.12 3.37 15.04
C SER A 249 5.24 2.39 15.39
N ARG A 250 5.95 2.61 16.50
CA ARG A 250 6.93 1.66 17.06
C ARG A 250 6.24 0.49 17.75
N GLU A 251 5.14 0.70 18.46
CA GLU A 251 4.30 -0.35 19.05
C GLU A 251 3.48 -1.07 17.99
N VAL A 252 3.01 -0.40 16.94
CA VAL A 252 2.40 -1.03 15.75
C VAL A 252 3.47 -1.71 14.92
N ALA A 253 4.72 -1.24 14.89
CA ALA A 253 5.83 -1.99 14.29
C ALA A 253 6.24 -3.19 15.17
N ALA A 254 6.17 -3.09 16.49
CA ALA A 254 6.42 -4.17 17.43
C ALA A 254 5.26 -5.17 17.46
N LEU A 255 4.02 -4.71 17.32
CA LEU A 255 2.81 -5.50 17.12
C LEU A 255 2.76 -6.05 15.70
N ARG A 256 3.33 -5.38 14.68
CA ARG A 256 3.58 -5.93 13.35
C ARG A 256 4.76 -6.88 13.32
N ALA A 257 5.70 -6.78 14.26
CA ALA A 257 6.79 -7.71 14.46
C ALA A 257 6.34 -8.91 15.32
N LEU A 258 5.38 -8.72 16.23
CA LEU A 258 4.64 -9.79 16.92
C LEU A 258 3.61 -10.41 15.99
N GLN A 259 3.02 -9.62 15.08
CA GLN A 259 2.20 -10.05 13.94
C GLN A 259 3.08 -10.46 12.76
N SER A 260 4.40 -10.27 12.75
CA SER A 260 5.30 -10.94 11.81
C SER A 260 5.79 -12.23 12.45
N GLN A 261 5.97 -12.28 13.77
CA GLN A 261 6.08 -13.50 14.55
C GLN A 261 4.73 -14.25 14.66
N SER A 262 3.61 -13.66 14.21
CA SER A 262 2.30 -14.30 14.05
C SER A 262 1.79 -14.34 12.59
N GLN A 263 2.37 -13.58 11.66
CA GLN A 263 2.27 -13.81 10.20
C GLN A 263 3.25 -14.89 9.80
N ASP A 264 4.36 -15.05 10.48
CA ASP A 264 5.13 -16.30 10.55
C ASP A 264 4.36 -17.37 11.38
N ARG A 265 3.05 -17.18 11.55
CA ARG A 265 2.06 -18.15 12.01
C ARG A 265 0.76 -18.06 11.19
N TRP A 266 0.79 -17.56 9.94
CA TRP A 266 -0.39 -17.62 9.04
C TRP A 266 -0.85 -19.08 8.78
N TRP A 267 0.01 -20.07 9.07
CA TRP A 267 -0.28 -21.50 9.03
C TRP A 267 -0.77 -22.11 10.36
N LEU A 268 -0.73 -21.39 11.49
CA LEU A 268 -1.11 -21.94 12.81
C LEU A 268 -2.60 -21.74 13.16
N GLY A 269 -3.40 -21.22 12.23
CA GLY A 269 -4.85 -21.08 12.41
C GLY A 269 -5.70 -21.36 11.16
N TYR A 270 -5.07 -21.53 9.99
CA TYR A 270 -5.74 -21.98 8.78
C TYR A 270 -5.21 -23.36 8.42
N CYS A 271 -6.04 -24.38 8.60
CA CYS A 271 -5.76 -25.70 8.08
C CYS A 271 -5.59 -25.59 6.56
N LEU A 272 -4.37 -25.81 6.05
CA LEU A 272 -4.06 -25.70 4.61
C LEU A 272 -4.91 -26.66 3.79
N LEU A 273 -5.19 -27.83 4.38
CA LEU A 273 -6.08 -28.84 3.88
C LEU A 273 -7.33 -28.93 4.77
N LYS A 274 -8.42 -28.28 4.38
CA LYS A 274 -9.66 -28.14 5.18
C LYS A 274 -10.25 -29.47 5.66
N LYS A 275 -10.11 -30.53 4.86
CA LYS A 275 -10.52 -31.90 5.21
C LYS A 275 -9.64 -32.91 4.48
N PRO A 276 -9.40 -34.11 5.04
CA PRO A 276 -8.65 -35.17 4.36
C PRO A 276 -9.25 -35.53 3.01
N LEU A 277 -8.42 -35.95 2.06
CA LEU A 277 -8.88 -36.39 0.75
C LEU A 277 -8.07 -37.58 0.25
N LYS A 278 -8.71 -38.45 -0.51
CA LYS A 278 -8.04 -39.51 -1.26
C LYS A 278 -7.71 -39.02 -2.66
N ILE A 279 -6.43 -39.07 -3.03
CA ILE A 279 -5.96 -38.77 -4.38
C ILE A 279 -5.76 -40.07 -5.17
N ALA A 280 -6.04 -40.03 -6.48
CA ALA A 280 -5.69 -41.10 -7.41
C ALA A 280 -4.80 -40.55 -8.53
N LEU A 281 -3.67 -41.22 -8.78
CA LEU A 281 -2.82 -40.95 -9.95
C LEU A 281 -3.03 -42.08 -10.96
N VAL A 282 -3.56 -41.73 -12.12
CA VAL A 282 -3.85 -42.68 -13.20
C VAL A 282 -2.62 -42.78 -14.10
N GLN A 283 -1.79 -43.80 -13.89
CA GLN A 283 -0.69 -44.10 -14.78
C GLN A 283 -1.22 -44.77 -16.04
N LEU A 284 -1.60 -43.94 -17.02
CA LEU A 284 -2.34 -44.36 -18.20
C LEU A 284 -1.41 -44.88 -19.30
N ALA A 285 -1.75 -45.99 -19.94
CA ALA A 285 -1.21 -46.38 -21.23
C ALA A 285 -1.94 -45.61 -22.34
N SER A 286 -1.19 -44.78 -23.08
CA SER A 286 -1.71 -43.96 -24.17
C SER A 286 -0.99 -44.27 -25.48
N GLY A 287 -1.73 -44.42 -26.56
CA GLY A 287 -1.22 -44.71 -27.89
C GLY A 287 -1.48 -43.59 -28.90
N ALA A 288 -1.43 -43.92 -30.19
CA ALA A 288 -1.66 -42.96 -31.29
C ALA A 288 -3.14 -42.63 -31.53
N ASP A 289 -4.08 -43.48 -31.13
CA ASP A 289 -5.51 -43.19 -31.31
C ASP A 289 -6.03 -42.30 -30.17
N LYS A 290 -6.27 -41.02 -30.49
CA LYS A 290 -6.82 -40.06 -29.53
C LYS A 290 -8.17 -40.47 -28.97
N ALA A 291 -9.10 -40.96 -29.80
CA ALA A 291 -10.44 -41.31 -29.35
C ALA A 291 -10.39 -42.50 -28.38
N ALA A 292 -9.55 -43.49 -28.68
CA ALA A 292 -9.28 -44.62 -27.79
C ALA A 292 -8.67 -44.14 -26.46
N ASN A 293 -7.66 -43.25 -26.50
CA ASN A 293 -7.04 -42.68 -25.31
C ASN A 293 -8.07 -41.95 -24.42
N LEU A 294 -8.96 -41.15 -25.02
CA LEU A 294 -9.99 -40.42 -24.28
C LEU A 294 -11.02 -41.35 -23.64
N GLY A 295 -11.49 -42.38 -24.36
CA GLY A 295 -12.41 -43.38 -23.82
C GLY A 295 -11.79 -44.20 -22.68
N HIS A 296 -10.51 -44.55 -22.82
CA HIS A 296 -9.76 -45.29 -21.79
C HIS A 296 -9.49 -44.43 -20.55
N ALA A 297 -9.01 -43.19 -20.74
CA ALA A 297 -8.82 -42.22 -19.67
C ALA A 297 -10.12 -41.99 -18.87
N ARG A 298 -11.25 -41.80 -19.57
CA ARG A 298 -12.56 -41.66 -18.94
C ARG A 298 -12.90 -42.87 -18.07
N SER A 299 -12.69 -44.08 -18.58
CA SER A 299 -12.96 -45.32 -17.85
C SER A 299 -12.12 -45.42 -16.57
N LYS A 300 -10.83 -45.05 -16.65
CA LYS A 300 -9.92 -45.04 -15.51
C LYS A 300 -10.24 -43.95 -14.48
N VAL A 301 -10.72 -42.78 -14.91
CA VAL A 301 -11.21 -41.75 -13.98
C VAL A 301 -12.45 -42.25 -13.22
N ILE A 302 -13.37 -42.93 -13.90
CA ILE A 302 -14.55 -43.54 -13.25
C ILE A 302 -14.15 -44.63 -12.27
N GLU A 303 -13.18 -45.48 -12.63
CA GLU A 303 -12.62 -46.51 -11.75
C GLU A 303 -12.01 -45.88 -10.48
N ALA A 304 -11.21 -44.82 -10.63
CA ALA A 304 -10.63 -44.08 -9.51
C ALA A 304 -11.70 -43.44 -8.60
N ALA A 305 -12.74 -42.83 -9.19
CA ALA A 305 -13.83 -42.24 -8.43
C ALA A 305 -14.63 -43.30 -7.65
N LYS A 306 -14.92 -44.46 -8.24
CA LYS A 306 -15.57 -45.60 -7.55
C LYS A 306 -14.75 -46.11 -6.37
N ALA A 307 -13.42 -46.01 -6.44
CA ALA A 307 -12.52 -46.33 -5.33
C ALA A 307 -12.43 -45.24 -4.25
N GLY A 308 -13.26 -44.19 -4.34
CA GLY A 308 -13.40 -43.12 -3.35
C GLY A 308 -12.43 -41.95 -3.52
N ALA A 309 -11.75 -41.83 -4.67
CA ALA A 309 -10.86 -40.69 -4.91
C ALA A 309 -11.66 -39.40 -5.14
N SER A 310 -11.27 -38.32 -4.46
CA SER A 310 -11.87 -36.98 -4.59
C SER A 310 -11.09 -36.07 -5.53
N LEU A 311 -9.80 -36.37 -5.73
CA LEU A 311 -8.89 -35.69 -6.64
C LEU A 311 -8.24 -36.74 -7.54
N ILE A 312 -8.46 -36.64 -8.85
CA ILE A 312 -7.95 -37.61 -9.82
C ILE A 312 -7.02 -36.88 -10.79
N VAL A 313 -5.83 -37.45 -11.02
CA VAL A 313 -4.79 -36.85 -11.85
C VAL A 313 -4.49 -37.78 -13.01
N LEU A 314 -4.54 -37.23 -14.23
CA LEU A 314 -4.09 -37.88 -15.46
C LEU A 314 -2.64 -37.47 -15.78
N PRO A 315 -1.93 -38.20 -16.66
CA PRO A 315 -0.53 -37.92 -16.97
C PRO A 315 -0.34 -36.84 -18.05
N GLU A 316 0.91 -36.38 -18.22
CA GLU A 316 1.29 -35.48 -19.31
C GLU A 316 1.00 -36.12 -20.68
N CYS A 317 0.46 -35.33 -21.61
CA CYS A 317 0.08 -35.77 -22.95
C CYS A 317 -0.79 -37.04 -22.99
N PHE A 318 -1.69 -37.24 -22.02
CA PHE A 318 -2.52 -38.46 -21.95
C PHE A 318 -3.35 -38.76 -23.21
N ASN A 319 -3.64 -37.73 -24.03
CA ASN A 319 -4.47 -37.86 -25.23
C ASN A 319 -3.70 -38.21 -26.51
N SER A 320 -2.37 -38.26 -26.49
CA SER A 320 -1.54 -38.41 -27.70
C SER A 320 -0.12 -38.91 -27.41
N PRO A 321 0.59 -39.48 -28.41
CA PRO A 321 2.00 -39.81 -28.26
C PRO A 321 2.84 -38.58 -27.97
N TYR A 322 3.81 -38.70 -27.06
CA TYR A 322 4.69 -37.60 -26.69
C TYR A 322 5.88 -37.49 -27.65
N GLY A 323 5.99 -36.35 -28.34
CA GLY A 323 7.05 -36.08 -29.30
C GLY A 323 6.81 -34.82 -30.12
N THR A 324 7.88 -34.12 -30.51
CA THR A 324 7.79 -32.87 -31.28
C THR A 324 7.09 -33.08 -32.62
N GLN A 325 7.23 -34.25 -33.23
CA GLN A 325 6.54 -34.64 -34.46
C GLN A 325 5.03 -34.82 -34.32
N TYR A 326 4.52 -34.97 -33.09
CA TYR A 326 3.09 -35.23 -32.84
C TYR A 326 2.34 -33.99 -32.37
N PHE A 327 2.98 -33.06 -31.66
CA PHE A 327 2.26 -31.96 -30.99
C PHE A 327 1.37 -31.14 -31.92
N SER A 328 1.81 -30.82 -33.15
CA SER A 328 0.99 -30.05 -34.09
C SER A 328 -0.22 -30.82 -34.61
N THR A 329 -0.07 -32.11 -34.90
CA THR A 329 -1.13 -32.98 -35.43
C THR A 329 -2.19 -33.28 -34.37
N TYR A 330 -1.78 -33.43 -33.11
CA TYR A 330 -2.68 -33.79 -32.02
C TYR A 330 -3.19 -32.58 -31.23
N ALA A 331 -2.77 -31.35 -31.56
CA ALA A 331 -3.16 -30.17 -30.82
C ALA A 331 -4.66 -29.86 -30.93
N GLU A 332 -5.22 -29.40 -29.81
CA GLU A 332 -6.61 -28.96 -29.70
C GLU A 332 -6.69 -27.46 -29.42
N THR A 333 -7.74 -26.81 -29.91
CA THR A 333 -7.98 -25.39 -29.61
C THR A 333 -8.89 -25.30 -28.39
N VAL A 334 -8.44 -24.59 -27.35
CA VAL A 334 -9.13 -24.58 -26.03
C VAL A 334 -9.79 -23.23 -25.72
N LEU A 335 -9.69 -22.28 -26.64
CA LEU A 335 -10.35 -20.97 -26.59
C LEU A 335 -11.27 -20.79 -27.80
N PRO A 336 -12.43 -20.10 -27.66
CA PRO A 336 -13.00 -19.56 -26.41
C PRO A 336 -13.29 -20.65 -25.37
N SER A 337 -13.54 -20.29 -24.11
CA SER A 337 -13.83 -21.26 -23.04
C SER A 337 -15.31 -21.12 -22.62
N PRO A 338 -16.15 -22.17 -22.74
CA PRO A 338 -15.83 -23.50 -23.25
C PRO A 338 -15.54 -23.52 -24.77
N PRO A 339 -14.61 -24.39 -25.24
CA PRO A 339 -14.27 -24.50 -26.65
C PRO A 339 -15.33 -25.28 -27.45
N PRO A 340 -15.37 -25.14 -28.79
CA PRO A 340 -16.19 -26.00 -29.65
C PRO A 340 -15.83 -27.48 -29.48
N GLN A 341 -16.85 -28.35 -29.41
CA GLN A 341 -16.65 -29.77 -29.10
C GLN A 341 -15.80 -30.51 -30.13
N ASP A 342 -15.94 -30.17 -31.42
CA ASP A 342 -15.14 -30.76 -32.52
C ASP A 342 -13.67 -30.34 -32.47
N LYS A 343 -13.34 -29.23 -31.79
CA LYS A 343 -11.98 -28.69 -31.68
C LYS A 343 -11.27 -29.07 -30.38
N SER A 344 -12.02 -29.50 -29.37
CA SER A 344 -11.46 -29.84 -28.07
C SER A 344 -12.15 -31.04 -27.39
N PRO A 345 -12.17 -32.23 -28.03
CA PRO A 345 -12.80 -33.41 -27.44
C PRO A 345 -12.17 -33.79 -26.08
N SER A 346 -10.88 -33.51 -25.86
CA SER A 346 -10.23 -33.79 -24.58
C SER A 346 -10.81 -32.92 -23.46
N TRP A 347 -11.04 -31.63 -23.71
CA TRP A 347 -11.61 -30.69 -22.74
C TRP A 347 -13.03 -31.12 -22.33
N HIS A 348 -13.87 -31.48 -23.31
CA HIS A 348 -15.25 -31.90 -23.06
C HIS A 348 -15.34 -33.24 -22.32
N MET A 349 -14.48 -34.21 -22.67
CA MET A 349 -14.40 -35.47 -21.95
C MET A 349 -14.04 -35.23 -20.47
N LEU A 350 -13.02 -34.41 -20.20
CA LEU A 350 -12.57 -34.09 -18.84
C LEU A 350 -13.64 -33.36 -18.02
N SER A 351 -14.29 -32.35 -18.61
CA SER A 351 -15.39 -31.61 -17.98
C SER A 351 -16.56 -32.54 -17.65
N SER A 352 -16.98 -33.37 -18.61
CA SER A 352 -18.10 -34.30 -18.44
C SER A 352 -17.81 -35.35 -17.38
N VAL A 353 -16.63 -35.99 -17.42
CA VAL A 353 -16.31 -37.05 -16.46
C VAL A 353 -16.19 -36.51 -15.05
N ALA A 354 -15.62 -35.31 -14.86
CA ALA A 354 -15.53 -34.66 -13.55
C ALA A 354 -16.92 -34.38 -12.95
N ALA A 355 -17.88 -33.94 -13.76
CA ALA A 355 -19.27 -33.71 -13.35
C ALA A 355 -20.00 -35.02 -13.01
N GLU A 356 -19.80 -36.07 -13.82
CA GLU A 356 -20.41 -37.38 -13.65
C GLU A 356 -19.91 -38.08 -12.38
N THR A 357 -18.60 -38.06 -12.14
CA THR A 357 -17.98 -38.69 -10.97
C THR A 357 -18.05 -37.81 -9.72
N ARG A 358 -18.38 -36.53 -9.86
CA ARG A 358 -18.36 -35.51 -8.79
C ARG A 358 -17.00 -35.40 -8.11
N THR A 359 -15.93 -35.45 -8.89
CA THR A 359 -14.54 -35.37 -8.41
C THR A 359 -13.82 -34.19 -9.03
N TYR A 360 -12.79 -33.69 -8.35
CA TYR A 360 -11.83 -32.80 -9.01
C TYR A 360 -10.95 -33.61 -9.95
N VAL A 361 -10.78 -33.14 -11.19
CA VAL A 361 -9.95 -33.81 -12.20
C VAL A 361 -8.85 -32.87 -12.67
N VAL A 362 -7.60 -33.22 -12.39
CA VAL A 362 -6.41 -32.63 -13.04
C VAL A 362 -6.20 -33.42 -14.32
N GLY A 363 -6.60 -32.82 -15.44
CA GLY A 363 -6.63 -33.44 -16.77
C GLY A 363 -5.26 -33.58 -17.42
N GLY A 364 -4.25 -33.98 -16.64
CA GLY A 364 -2.92 -34.26 -17.13
C GLY A 364 -2.36 -33.12 -17.95
N SER A 365 -1.99 -33.38 -19.20
CA SER A 365 -1.91 -32.31 -20.18
C SER A 365 -2.22 -32.79 -21.60
N ILE A 366 -2.46 -31.84 -22.50
CA ILE A 366 -2.60 -32.07 -23.93
C ILE A 366 -1.78 -31.04 -24.73
N PRO A 367 -1.42 -31.34 -25.98
CA PRO A 367 -0.98 -30.30 -26.91
C PRO A 367 -2.14 -29.34 -27.21
N GLU A 368 -1.92 -28.06 -26.99
CA GLU A 368 -2.86 -26.98 -27.26
C GLU A 368 -2.39 -26.17 -28.47
N PHE A 369 -3.29 -25.80 -29.37
CA PHE A 369 -3.03 -24.83 -30.42
C PHE A 369 -3.74 -23.50 -30.10
N ALA A 370 -3.00 -22.39 -30.18
CA ALA A 370 -3.53 -21.04 -30.04
C ALA A 370 -3.56 -20.35 -31.42
N PRO A 371 -4.73 -20.27 -32.09
CA PRO A 371 -4.83 -19.73 -33.46
C PRO A 371 -4.37 -18.28 -33.58
N GLU A 372 -4.61 -17.45 -32.55
CA GLU A 372 -4.28 -16.03 -32.58
C GLU A 372 -2.77 -15.75 -32.65
N THR A 373 -1.98 -16.57 -31.96
CA THR A 373 -0.51 -16.44 -31.95
C THR A 373 0.18 -17.46 -32.84
N LYS A 374 -0.56 -18.43 -33.38
CA LYS A 374 -0.04 -19.60 -34.12
C LYS A 374 1.02 -20.37 -33.32
N GLN A 375 0.80 -20.48 -32.01
CA GLN A 375 1.70 -21.17 -31.09
C GLN A 375 1.06 -22.45 -30.57
N TYR A 376 1.91 -23.42 -30.27
CA TYR A 376 1.52 -24.65 -29.58
C TYR A 376 1.97 -24.59 -28.12
N PHE A 377 1.20 -25.16 -27.21
CA PHE A 377 1.52 -25.24 -25.79
C PHE A 377 1.30 -26.67 -25.28
N ASN A 378 1.94 -27.00 -24.17
CA ASN A 378 1.60 -28.20 -23.40
C ASN A 378 0.76 -27.74 -22.20
N THR A 379 -0.51 -28.16 -22.17
CA THR A 379 -1.54 -27.50 -21.38
C THR A 379 -2.31 -28.47 -20.52
N SER A 380 -2.36 -28.18 -19.22
CA SER A 380 -3.14 -28.89 -18.21
C SER A 380 -4.39 -28.10 -17.83
N PHE A 381 -5.47 -28.83 -17.54
CA PHE A 381 -6.75 -28.29 -17.06
C PHE A 381 -7.08 -28.86 -15.69
N VAL A 382 -7.77 -28.08 -14.86
CA VAL A 382 -8.38 -28.59 -13.63
C VAL A 382 -9.87 -28.33 -13.69
N PHE A 383 -10.66 -29.38 -13.52
CA PHE A 383 -12.12 -29.33 -13.49
C PHE A 383 -12.66 -29.58 -12.08
N SER A 384 -13.72 -28.86 -11.72
CA SER A 384 -14.47 -29.05 -10.49
C SER A 384 -15.38 -30.28 -10.56
N PRO A 385 -15.93 -30.74 -9.42
CA PRO A 385 -17.01 -31.73 -9.36
C PRO A 385 -18.29 -31.35 -10.12
N THR A 386 -18.43 -30.10 -10.57
CA THR A 386 -19.56 -29.64 -11.41
C THR A 386 -19.21 -29.64 -12.90
N GLY A 387 -17.99 -30.06 -13.26
CA GLY A 387 -17.46 -29.97 -14.63
C GLY A 387 -16.98 -28.58 -15.02
N GLN A 388 -16.96 -27.61 -14.10
CA GLN A 388 -16.47 -26.26 -14.37
C GLN A 388 -14.93 -26.25 -14.44
N LEU A 389 -14.39 -25.59 -15.46
CA LEU A 389 -12.95 -25.32 -15.53
C LEU A 389 -12.52 -24.35 -14.41
N LEU A 390 -11.65 -24.82 -13.52
CA LEU A 390 -11.08 -24.02 -12.42
C LEU A 390 -9.79 -23.32 -12.82
N ALA A 391 -8.95 -23.99 -13.62
CA ALA A 391 -7.67 -23.44 -14.03
C ALA A 391 -7.14 -24.08 -15.32
N THR A 392 -6.32 -23.30 -16.02
CA THR A 392 -5.49 -23.76 -17.14
C THR A 392 -4.04 -23.42 -16.84
N HIS A 393 -3.15 -24.41 -16.93
CA HIS A 393 -1.71 -24.24 -16.80
C HIS A 393 -1.01 -24.65 -18.10
N ARG A 394 -0.28 -23.71 -18.70
CA ARG A 394 0.64 -23.99 -19.81
C ARG A 394 2.03 -24.20 -19.22
N LYS A 395 2.68 -25.30 -19.58
CA LYS A 395 4.02 -25.69 -19.11
C LYS A 395 4.99 -24.52 -19.20
N THR A 396 5.58 -24.11 -18.08
CA THR A 396 6.41 -22.90 -18.03
C THR A 396 7.85 -23.15 -18.46
N HIS A 397 8.40 -24.32 -18.13
CA HIS A 397 9.75 -24.72 -18.50
C HIS A 397 9.69 -25.85 -19.51
N LEU A 398 10.09 -25.55 -20.75
CA LEU A 398 10.12 -26.53 -21.83
C LEU A 398 11.30 -27.49 -21.67
N PHE A 399 11.08 -28.75 -22.01
CA PHE A 399 12.07 -29.81 -21.94
C PHE A 399 13.05 -29.73 -23.11
N ASP A 400 14.08 -28.92 -22.92
CA ASP A 400 15.21 -28.77 -23.83
C ASP A 400 16.45 -29.39 -23.19
N ILE A 401 16.76 -30.63 -23.58
CA ILE A 401 17.97 -31.33 -23.14
C ILE A 401 18.75 -31.90 -24.33
N ASP A 402 20.06 -31.90 -24.17
CA ASP A 402 20.99 -32.57 -25.06
C ASP A 402 22.03 -33.27 -24.19
N ILE A 403 21.81 -34.56 -23.93
CA ILE A 403 22.73 -35.42 -23.19
C ILE A 403 23.49 -36.24 -24.24
N PRO A 404 24.76 -35.91 -24.52
CA PRO A 404 25.54 -36.56 -25.57
C PRO A 404 25.50 -38.09 -25.46
N GLY A 405 25.18 -38.76 -26.56
CA GLY A 405 25.12 -40.22 -26.65
C GLY A 405 23.96 -40.90 -25.90
N LYS A 406 23.05 -40.15 -25.25
CA LYS A 406 21.88 -40.72 -24.56
C LYS A 406 20.55 -40.23 -25.12
N ILE A 407 20.29 -38.93 -25.03
CA ILE A 407 19.01 -38.36 -25.48
C ILE A 407 19.16 -36.89 -25.83
N ARG A 408 18.57 -36.52 -26.97
CA ARG A 408 18.35 -35.13 -27.37
C ARG A 408 16.87 -34.93 -27.57
N PHE A 409 16.28 -34.01 -26.82
CA PHE A 409 14.87 -33.66 -26.93
C PHE A 409 14.72 -32.16 -26.72
N LYS A 410 14.02 -31.49 -27.64
CA LYS A 410 13.89 -30.03 -27.63
C LYS A 410 12.44 -29.62 -27.88
N GLU A 411 11.64 -29.60 -26.81
CA GLU A 411 10.24 -29.17 -26.88
C GLU A 411 10.09 -27.79 -27.53
N SER A 412 11.04 -26.88 -27.31
CA SER A 412 10.99 -25.50 -27.81
C SER A 412 11.08 -25.35 -29.34
N GLU A 413 11.37 -26.43 -30.07
CA GLU A 413 11.28 -26.45 -31.54
C GLU A 413 9.82 -26.28 -32.01
N VAL A 414 8.86 -26.76 -31.22
CA VAL A 414 7.43 -26.77 -31.57
C VAL A 414 6.58 -26.02 -30.54
N LEU A 415 6.81 -26.27 -29.25
CA LEU A 415 6.04 -25.71 -28.16
C LEU A 415 6.54 -24.32 -27.74
N SER A 416 5.63 -23.53 -27.20
CA SER A 416 5.88 -22.24 -26.56
C SER A 416 5.65 -22.38 -25.06
N ALA A 417 6.45 -21.65 -24.27
CA ALA A 417 6.35 -21.66 -22.81
C ALA A 417 5.10 -20.90 -22.32
N GLY A 418 4.52 -21.40 -21.24
CA GLY A 418 3.57 -20.67 -20.41
C GLY A 418 4.22 -19.47 -19.71
N ASN A 419 3.39 -18.62 -19.10
CA ASN A 419 3.82 -17.32 -18.59
C ASN A 419 3.27 -16.96 -17.20
N LYS A 420 2.76 -17.96 -16.46
CA LYS A 420 2.17 -17.76 -15.12
C LYS A 420 2.39 -19.00 -14.25
N VAL A 421 2.45 -18.77 -12.93
CA VAL A 421 2.36 -19.84 -11.93
C VAL A 421 0.89 -20.19 -11.75
N THR A 422 0.53 -21.47 -11.74
CA THR A 422 -0.87 -21.87 -11.55
C THR A 422 -1.09 -22.41 -10.14
N ILE A 423 -1.96 -21.74 -9.39
CA ILE A 423 -2.46 -22.18 -8.09
C ILE A 423 -3.97 -22.31 -8.23
N VAL A 424 -4.51 -23.45 -7.85
CA VAL A 424 -5.91 -23.79 -8.01
C VAL A 424 -6.55 -23.87 -6.64
N ASP A 425 -7.64 -23.14 -6.45
CA ASP A 425 -8.47 -23.28 -5.27
C ASP A 425 -9.44 -24.45 -5.49
N LEU A 426 -9.37 -25.44 -4.61
CA LEU A 426 -10.36 -26.51 -4.51
C LEU A 426 -11.25 -26.14 -3.32
N PRO A 427 -12.44 -25.56 -3.55
CA PRO A 427 -13.27 -24.99 -2.47
C PRO A 427 -13.42 -25.87 -1.22
N ASP A 428 -13.56 -27.18 -1.42
CA ASP A 428 -13.75 -28.17 -0.36
C ASP A 428 -12.48 -28.54 0.42
N TYR A 429 -11.29 -28.31 -0.15
CA TYR A 429 -10.04 -28.87 0.35
C TYR A 429 -8.98 -27.80 0.62
N GLY A 430 -8.87 -26.76 -0.20
CA GLY A 430 -7.80 -25.77 -0.11
C GLY A 430 -7.07 -25.61 -1.44
N LYS A 431 -5.86 -25.05 -1.40
CA LYS A 431 -5.13 -24.71 -2.62
C LYS A 431 -4.14 -25.80 -3.02
N ILE A 432 -4.00 -26.03 -4.33
CA ILE A 432 -2.94 -26.85 -4.91
C ILE A 432 -2.11 -26.03 -5.90
N GLY A 433 -0.82 -26.32 -6.02
CA GLY A 433 0.00 -25.89 -7.14
C GLY A 433 -0.12 -26.85 -8.32
N LEU A 434 -0.08 -26.33 -9.54
CA LEU A 434 -0.07 -27.12 -10.77
C LEU A 434 1.11 -26.71 -11.65
N ALA A 435 1.87 -27.71 -12.08
CA ALA A 435 3.05 -27.59 -12.92
C ALA A 435 3.18 -28.85 -13.79
N ILE A 436 3.96 -28.84 -14.87
CA ILE A 436 4.07 -30.00 -15.78
C ILE A 436 5.52 -30.45 -15.90
N CYS A 437 5.77 -31.73 -15.58
CA CYS A 437 6.99 -32.47 -15.88
C CYS A 437 8.28 -31.71 -15.53
N TYR A 438 8.94 -31.13 -16.53
CA TYR A 438 10.21 -30.42 -16.41
C TYR A 438 10.17 -29.24 -15.44
N ASP A 439 8.98 -28.66 -15.21
CA ASP A 439 8.75 -27.64 -14.18
C ASP A 439 9.20 -28.10 -12.77
N VAL A 440 9.18 -29.40 -12.47
CA VAL A 440 9.63 -29.93 -11.18
C VAL A 440 11.11 -29.65 -10.92
N ARG A 441 11.92 -29.43 -11.95
CA ARG A 441 13.35 -29.09 -11.80
C ARG A 441 13.59 -27.69 -11.27
N PHE A 442 12.58 -26.82 -11.28
CA PHE A 442 12.66 -25.42 -10.86
C PHE A 442 11.96 -25.25 -9.50
N PRO A 443 12.72 -25.18 -8.39
CA PRO A 443 12.16 -25.15 -7.03
C PRO A 443 11.26 -23.94 -6.76
N GLU A 444 11.42 -22.85 -7.52
CA GLU A 444 10.70 -21.60 -7.35
C GLU A 444 9.19 -21.79 -7.50
N LEU A 445 8.73 -22.60 -8.45
CA LEU A 445 7.30 -22.84 -8.65
C LEU A 445 6.65 -23.48 -7.42
N ALA A 446 7.28 -24.53 -6.90
CA ALA A 446 6.83 -25.20 -5.68
C ALA A 446 6.89 -24.26 -4.47
N THR A 447 7.98 -23.50 -4.35
CA THR A 447 8.17 -22.52 -3.27
C THR A 447 7.10 -21.45 -3.29
N ILE A 448 6.79 -20.89 -4.47
CA ILE A 448 5.73 -19.90 -4.64
C ILE A 448 4.38 -20.50 -4.26
N ALA A 449 4.03 -21.68 -4.78
CA ALA A 449 2.75 -22.33 -4.47
C ALA A 449 2.58 -22.55 -2.97
N ALA A 450 3.61 -23.09 -2.31
CA ALA A 450 3.60 -23.38 -0.89
C ALA A 450 3.49 -22.10 -0.03
N ARG A 451 4.18 -21.01 -0.42
CA ARG A 451 4.09 -19.70 0.23
C ARG A 451 2.76 -18.98 -0.01
N LYS A 452 2.01 -19.38 -1.04
CA LYS A 452 0.65 -18.91 -1.32
C LYS A 452 -0.43 -19.85 -0.75
N GLY A 453 -0.05 -20.74 0.16
CA GLY A 453 -0.96 -21.58 0.93
C GLY A 453 -1.38 -22.87 0.24
N ALA A 454 -0.61 -23.36 -0.73
CA ALA A 454 -0.87 -24.69 -1.29
C ALA A 454 -0.48 -25.80 -0.30
N PHE A 455 -1.36 -26.80 -0.13
CA PHE A 455 -1.09 -28.00 0.67
C PHE A 455 -0.39 -29.10 -0.14
N MET A 456 -0.44 -28.99 -1.48
CA MET A 456 0.15 -29.94 -2.42
C MET A 456 0.57 -29.26 -3.71
N CYS A 457 1.59 -29.79 -4.40
CA CYS A 457 1.81 -29.54 -5.83
C CYS A 457 1.61 -30.82 -6.65
N VAL A 458 0.91 -30.69 -7.77
CA VAL A 458 0.63 -31.77 -8.72
C VAL A 458 1.43 -31.56 -10.01
N TYR A 459 2.11 -32.62 -10.44
CA TYR A 459 2.95 -32.65 -11.64
C TYR A 459 2.54 -33.82 -12.55
N PRO A 460 1.63 -33.62 -13.51
CA PRO A 460 1.58 -34.49 -14.67
C PRO A 460 2.92 -34.44 -15.39
N GLY A 461 3.56 -35.58 -15.67
CA GLY A 461 4.86 -35.56 -16.33
C GLY A 461 5.34 -36.91 -16.84
N ALA A 462 5.99 -36.89 -18.00
CA ALA A 462 6.58 -38.07 -18.63
C ALA A 462 8.11 -37.94 -18.65
N PHE A 463 8.79 -38.32 -17.56
CA PHE A 463 10.26 -38.48 -17.61
C PHE A 463 10.63 -39.69 -18.47
N ASN A 464 11.79 -39.67 -19.12
CA ASN A 464 12.29 -40.82 -19.88
C ASN A 464 13.07 -41.79 -19.00
N THR A 465 13.34 -42.98 -19.52
CA THR A 465 14.11 -44.04 -18.84
C THR A 465 15.57 -43.68 -18.54
N THR A 466 16.12 -42.59 -19.09
CA THR A 466 17.44 -42.08 -18.71
C THR A 466 17.37 -41.19 -17.48
N THR A 467 16.49 -40.18 -17.50
CA THR A 467 16.40 -39.15 -16.46
C THR A 467 15.49 -39.54 -15.30
N GLY A 468 14.55 -40.44 -15.52
CA GLY A 468 13.61 -40.99 -14.54
C GLY A 468 14.33 -41.60 -13.34
N PRO A 469 15.15 -42.66 -13.53
CA PRO A 469 15.85 -43.34 -12.44
C PRO A 469 16.72 -42.40 -11.60
N MET A 470 17.31 -41.38 -12.22
CA MET A 470 18.22 -40.45 -11.54
C MET A 470 17.48 -39.35 -10.75
N HIS A 471 16.36 -38.87 -11.27
CA HIS A 471 15.82 -37.58 -10.82
C HIS A 471 14.36 -37.61 -10.40
N TRP A 472 13.54 -38.57 -10.83
CA TRP A 472 12.09 -38.52 -10.65
C TRP A 472 11.68 -38.49 -9.17
N SER A 473 12.01 -39.56 -8.43
CA SER A 473 11.71 -39.66 -6.99
C SER A 473 12.49 -38.62 -6.18
N LEU A 474 13.76 -38.36 -6.54
CA LEU A 474 14.60 -37.36 -5.87
C LEU A 474 13.97 -35.96 -5.91
N LEU A 475 13.54 -35.51 -7.10
CA LEU A 475 12.94 -34.18 -7.26
C LEU A 475 11.60 -34.09 -6.51
N ALA A 476 10.76 -35.14 -6.56
CA ALA A 476 9.52 -35.19 -5.81
C ALA A 476 9.76 -34.98 -4.31
N ARG A 477 10.70 -35.75 -3.75
CA ARG A 477 11.08 -35.72 -2.33
C ARG A 477 11.67 -34.38 -1.93
N ALA A 478 12.54 -33.81 -2.77
CA ALA A 478 13.12 -32.48 -2.55
C ALA A 478 12.03 -31.39 -2.49
N ARG A 479 11.10 -31.37 -3.46
CA ARG A 479 10.00 -30.39 -3.46
C ARG A 479 9.09 -30.53 -2.25
N ALA A 480 8.88 -31.76 -1.78
CA ALA A 480 8.04 -32.05 -0.62
C ALA A 480 8.67 -31.53 0.68
N ILE A 481 9.94 -31.86 0.94
CA ILE A 481 10.61 -31.50 2.19
C ILE A 481 10.99 -30.02 2.26
N ASP A 482 11.46 -29.42 1.17
CA ASP A 482 11.87 -28.00 1.13
C ASP A 482 10.68 -27.06 1.40
N ASN A 483 9.47 -27.53 1.12
CA ASN A 483 8.22 -26.76 1.21
C ASN A 483 7.22 -27.34 2.21
N GLN A 484 7.56 -28.45 2.88
CA GLN A 484 6.70 -29.15 3.83
C GLN A 484 5.24 -29.23 3.35
N MET A 485 5.06 -29.83 2.18
CA MET A 485 3.77 -30.03 1.51
C MET A 485 3.78 -31.34 0.74
N TYR A 486 2.61 -31.85 0.35
CA TYR A 486 2.54 -33.06 -0.47
C TYR A 486 2.99 -32.80 -1.92
N ILE A 487 3.53 -33.82 -2.57
CA ILE A 487 3.86 -33.79 -3.99
C ILE A 487 3.22 -35.00 -4.66
N ALA A 488 2.50 -34.78 -5.76
CA ALA A 488 1.95 -35.83 -6.59
C ALA A 488 2.54 -35.74 -8.00
N MET A 489 3.15 -36.82 -8.49
CA MET A 489 3.71 -36.88 -9.84
C MET A 489 3.02 -38.00 -10.63
N CYS A 490 2.30 -37.64 -11.69
CA CYS A 490 1.52 -38.60 -12.49
C CYS A 490 2.14 -38.77 -13.87
N SER A 491 2.59 -39.98 -14.15
CA SER A 491 3.34 -40.36 -15.35
C SER A 491 2.50 -41.28 -16.23
N PRO A 492 2.66 -41.27 -17.56
CA PRO A 492 2.07 -42.30 -18.40
C PRO A 492 2.79 -43.64 -18.16
N ALA A 493 2.10 -44.74 -18.44
CA ALA A 493 2.72 -46.07 -18.44
C ALA A 493 3.82 -46.14 -19.50
N ARG A 494 4.82 -46.98 -19.25
CA ARG A 494 5.90 -47.21 -20.21
C ARG A 494 5.38 -47.99 -21.41
N ASP A 495 5.57 -47.41 -22.58
CA ASP A 495 5.42 -48.07 -23.87
C ASP A 495 6.81 -48.19 -24.51
N THR A 496 7.24 -49.42 -24.80
CA THR A 496 8.53 -49.73 -25.43
C THR A 496 8.50 -49.64 -26.95
N ASP A 497 7.31 -49.52 -27.55
CA ASP A 497 7.13 -49.35 -28.98
C ASP A 497 7.01 -47.86 -29.37
N ALA A 498 6.78 -46.98 -28.39
CA ALA A 498 6.72 -45.53 -28.59
C ALA A 498 8.11 -44.92 -28.85
N THR A 499 8.17 -43.82 -29.61
CA THR A 499 9.44 -43.10 -29.84
C THR A 499 10.02 -42.46 -28.56
N TYR A 500 9.19 -42.26 -27.54
CA TYR A 500 9.58 -41.72 -26.25
C TYR A 500 9.14 -42.68 -25.14
N HIS A 501 10.10 -43.39 -24.55
CA HIS A 501 9.82 -44.34 -23.48
C HIS A 501 9.66 -43.61 -22.15
N ALA A 502 8.41 -43.47 -21.71
CA ALA A 502 8.12 -42.94 -20.39
C ALA A 502 8.68 -43.85 -19.28
N TYR A 503 9.11 -43.23 -18.20
CA TYR A 503 9.66 -43.94 -17.04
C TYR A 503 8.56 -44.72 -16.31
N GLY A 504 7.33 -44.21 -16.27
CA GLY A 504 6.28 -44.68 -15.35
C GLY A 504 6.50 -44.10 -13.95
N HIS A 505 6.35 -44.94 -12.93
CA HIS A 505 6.61 -44.61 -11.52
C HIS A 505 5.82 -43.40 -11.00
N SER A 506 4.55 -43.26 -11.37
CA SER A 506 3.66 -42.29 -10.72
C SER A 506 3.75 -42.43 -9.21
N LEU A 507 3.88 -41.33 -8.46
CA LEU A 507 4.13 -41.39 -7.01
C LEU A 507 3.55 -40.20 -6.24
N VAL A 508 3.25 -40.44 -4.95
CA VAL A 508 2.84 -39.42 -3.99
C VAL A 508 3.83 -39.38 -2.84
N VAL A 509 4.35 -38.18 -2.52
CA VAL A 509 5.27 -37.94 -1.41
C VAL A 509 4.61 -37.06 -0.35
N ASN A 510 4.80 -37.40 0.91
CA ASN A 510 4.33 -36.60 2.03
C ASN A 510 5.31 -35.44 2.38
N PRO A 511 4.91 -34.50 3.25
CA PRO A 511 5.75 -33.37 3.69
C PRO A 511 7.10 -33.76 4.33
N ASN A 512 7.28 -35.01 4.76
CA ASN A 512 8.51 -35.54 5.35
C ASN A 512 9.41 -36.26 4.33
N ALA A 513 9.14 -36.10 3.03
CA ALA A 513 9.87 -36.78 1.94
C ALA A 513 9.69 -38.31 1.88
N GLU A 514 8.68 -38.86 2.56
CA GLU A 514 8.31 -40.27 2.49
C GLU A 514 7.38 -40.52 1.30
N VAL A 515 7.67 -41.55 0.52
CA VAL A 515 6.83 -41.97 -0.60
C VAL A 515 5.67 -42.79 -0.04
N LEU A 516 4.44 -42.29 -0.18
CA LEU A 516 3.23 -42.95 0.32
C LEU A 516 2.73 -44.03 -0.62
N ALA A 517 2.86 -43.81 -1.92
CA ALA A 517 2.51 -44.74 -2.96
C ALA A 517 3.37 -44.46 -4.19
N GLU A 518 3.82 -45.52 -4.87
CA GLU A 518 4.59 -45.45 -6.11
C GLU A 518 4.17 -46.61 -7.02
N ALA A 519 3.94 -46.31 -8.29
CA ALA A 519 3.69 -47.29 -9.32
C ALA A 519 5.01 -47.92 -9.81
N GLU A 520 4.90 -49.02 -10.53
CA GLU A 520 5.99 -49.52 -11.36
C GLU A 520 5.92 -48.87 -12.77
N GLU A 521 6.33 -49.59 -13.81
CA GLU A 521 6.33 -49.08 -15.19
C GLU A 521 4.99 -49.26 -15.94
N LYS A 522 4.16 -50.21 -15.51
CA LYS A 522 2.93 -50.63 -16.23
C LYS A 522 1.73 -49.75 -15.89
N GLU A 523 0.68 -49.84 -16.70
CA GLU A 523 -0.58 -49.16 -16.42
C GLU A 523 -1.16 -49.58 -15.07
N THR A 524 -1.51 -48.59 -14.25
CA THR A 524 -2.13 -48.81 -12.94
C THR A 524 -2.74 -47.51 -12.42
N ILE A 525 -3.53 -47.61 -11.35
CA ILE A 525 -3.97 -46.46 -10.57
C ILE A 525 -3.40 -46.62 -9.16
N ILE A 526 -2.63 -45.63 -8.71
CA ILE A 526 -2.19 -45.58 -7.31
C ILE A 526 -3.05 -44.59 -6.52
N TYR A 527 -3.26 -44.91 -5.25
CA TYR A 527 -4.07 -44.11 -4.34
C TYR A 527 -3.25 -43.72 -3.11
N ALA A 528 -3.51 -42.53 -2.57
CA ALA A 528 -2.95 -42.10 -1.31
C ALA A 528 -3.97 -41.25 -0.53
N ASP A 529 -3.96 -41.35 0.78
CA ASP A 529 -4.73 -40.47 1.66
C ASP A 529 -3.87 -39.26 2.03
N ILE A 530 -4.43 -38.08 1.83
CA ILE A 530 -3.78 -36.80 2.08
C ILE A 530 -4.39 -36.20 3.34
N ASP A 531 -3.55 -36.01 4.35
CA ASP A 531 -3.94 -35.50 5.65
C ASP A 531 -3.21 -34.19 6.00
N GLY A 532 -3.97 -33.19 6.42
CA GLY A 532 -3.48 -31.89 6.87
C GLY A 532 -2.69 -31.99 8.17
N ALA A 533 -3.04 -32.93 9.05
CA ALA A 533 -2.35 -33.14 10.32
C ALA A 533 -0.86 -33.45 10.11
N LYS A 534 -0.50 -34.20 9.06
CA LYS A 534 0.91 -34.49 8.74
C LYS A 534 1.67 -33.24 8.30
N ILE A 535 1.02 -32.30 7.61
CA ILE A 535 1.65 -31.02 7.25
C ILE A 535 1.94 -30.21 8.51
N GLU A 536 0.96 -30.14 9.42
CA GLU A 536 1.08 -29.42 10.68
C GLU A 536 2.17 -30.03 11.58
N GLU A 537 2.18 -31.35 11.75
CA GLU A 537 3.20 -32.09 12.50
C GLU A 537 4.62 -31.72 12.02
N ILE A 538 4.86 -31.84 10.71
CA ILE A 538 6.20 -31.61 10.13
C ILE A 538 6.61 -30.14 10.20
N ARG A 539 5.68 -29.20 9.95
CA ARG A 539 5.94 -27.76 10.08
C ARG A 539 6.20 -27.32 11.51
N ASN A 540 5.55 -27.96 12.49
CA ASN A 540 5.78 -27.68 13.91
C ASN A 540 7.10 -28.29 14.39
N GLY A 541 7.45 -29.49 13.92
CA GLY A 541 8.70 -30.16 14.29
C GLY A 541 9.95 -29.50 13.69
N ILE A 542 9.88 -29.12 12.41
CA ILE A 542 11.00 -28.48 11.69
C ILE A 542 10.48 -27.18 11.05
N PRO A 543 10.45 -26.03 11.76
CA PRO A 543 9.75 -24.83 11.29
C PRO A 543 10.55 -24.01 10.26
N VAL A 544 10.91 -24.61 9.12
CA VAL A 544 11.71 -23.94 8.08
C VAL A 544 11.03 -22.68 7.54
N TYR A 545 9.70 -22.57 7.66
CA TYR A 545 8.93 -21.41 7.22
C TYR A 545 9.22 -20.14 8.01
N THR A 546 9.48 -20.22 9.33
CA THR A 546 9.87 -19.06 10.16
C THR A 546 11.35 -18.73 10.05
N GLN A 547 12.16 -19.72 9.65
CA GLN A 547 13.63 -19.63 9.66
C GLN A 547 14.21 -19.08 8.35
N ARG A 548 13.37 -18.77 7.35
CA ARG A 548 13.84 -18.21 6.08
C ARG A 548 14.42 -16.81 6.27
N ARG A 549 15.63 -16.58 5.74
CA ARG A 549 16.38 -15.34 5.86
C ARG A 549 16.12 -14.39 4.69
N PHE A 550 14.94 -13.77 4.69
CA PHE A 550 14.57 -12.82 3.62
C PHE A 550 15.34 -11.50 3.65
N ASP A 551 16.11 -11.26 4.70
CA ASP A 551 17.14 -10.23 4.80
C ASP A 551 18.40 -10.57 3.98
N VAL A 552 18.65 -11.87 3.73
CA VAL A 552 19.80 -12.36 2.95
C VAL A 552 19.43 -12.61 1.48
N TYR A 553 18.22 -13.08 1.20
CA TYR A 553 17.73 -13.35 -0.15
C TYR A 553 16.27 -12.89 -0.32
N PRO A 554 15.83 -12.47 -1.52
CA PRO A 554 14.47 -12.02 -1.71
C PRO A 554 13.47 -13.17 -1.56
N ASP A 555 12.29 -12.83 -1.06
CA ASP A 555 11.15 -13.74 -1.10
C ASP A 555 10.62 -13.88 -2.53
N VAL A 556 10.92 -15.00 -3.17
CA VAL A 556 10.51 -15.31 -4.55
C VAL A 556 8.99 -15.27 -4.76
N SER A 557 8.19 -15.35 -3.70
CA SER A 557 6.71 -15.26 -3.77
C SER A 557 6.14 -13.84 -3.71
N LYS A 558 7.00 -12.84 -3.41
CA LYS A 558 6.63 -11.41 -3.33
C LYS A 558 6.93 -10.61 -4.61
N GLY A 559 7.65 -11.18 -5.57
CA GLY A 559 7.88 -10.52 -6.87
C GLY A 559 6.60 -10.32 -7.67
N GLU A 560 6.69 -9.70 -8.86
CA GLU A 560 5.60 -9.59 -9.84
C GLU A 560 5.22 -10.98 -10.44
N VAL A 561 4.82 -11.91 -9.58
CA VAL A 561 4.43 -13.26 -9.97
C VAL A 561 3.02 -13.21 -10.53
N LYS A 562 2.88 -13.55 -11.81
CA LYS A 562 1.57 -13.71 -12.44
C LYS A 562 0.96 -15.02 -11.98
N ILE A 563 -0.17 -14.91 -11.30
CA ILE A 563 -1.01 -16.02 -10.86
C ILE A 563 -2.37 -15.84 -11.54
N PRO A 564 -3.02 -16.90 -12.05
CA PRO A 564 -4.37 -16.78 -12.55
C PRO A 564 -5.30 -16.31 -11.43
N THR A 565 -6.06 -15.25 -11.68
CA THR A 565 -7.16 -14.82 -10.80
C THR A 565 -8.39 -15.67 -11.09
N THR A 566 -9.13 -16.03 -10.04
CA THR A 566 -10.37 -16.82 -10.10
C THR A 566 -11.47 -16.20 -10.97
N GLU A 567 -11.35 -14.92 -11.31
CA GLU A 567 -12.30 -14.17 -12.16
C GLU A 567 -12.14 -14.43 -13.67
N MET A 568 -11.08 -15.12 -14.13
CA MET A 568 -10.87 -15.40 -15.56
C MET A 568 -11.91 -16.35 -16.21
N ALA A 569 -12.93 -16.79 -15.47
CA ALA A 569 -14.06 -17.57 -16.00
C ALA A 569 -15.16 -16.72 -16.66
N ARG A 570 -15.05 -15.38 -16.64
CA ARG A 570 -15.98 -14.47 -17.35
C ARG A 570 -15.18 -13.32 -17.96
N ASP A 571 -14.85 -13.38 -19.26
CA ASP A 571 -15.00 -12.20 -20.13
C ASP A 571 -14.66 -12.45 -21.61
N ASN A 572 -15.42 -11.72 -22.42
CA ASN A 572 -15.41 -11.63 -23.87
C ASN A 572 -14.17 -10.84 -24.38
N PRO A 573 -13.61 -11.12 -25.55
CA PRO A 573 -12.28 -10.67 -25.93
C PRO A 573 -12.35 -9.32 -26.65
N LYS A 574 -12.20 -8.19 -25.93
CA LYS A 574 -11.82 -6.92 -26.58
C LYS A 574 -10.85 -6.12 -25.71
N THR A 575 -9.58 -6.16 -26.12
CA THR A 575 -8.49 -5.19 -25.95
C THR A 575 -7.16 -5.78 -25.45
N ALA A 576 -6.59 -6.72 -26.22
CA ALA A 576 -5.16 -7.03 -26.12
C ALA A 576 -4.38 -6.23 -27.18
N SER A 577 -3.75 -5.14 -26.75
CA SER A 577 -2.77 -4.39 -27.53
C SER A 577 -1.54 -5.27 -27.84
N LYS A 578 -1.21 -5.40 -29.13
CA LYS A 578 -0.09 -6.18 -29.67
C LYS A 578 1.24 -5.80 -29.02
N ARG A 579 1.79 -6.70 -28.20
CA ARG A 579 3.20 -6.71 -27.79
C ARG A 579 3.87 -7.96 -28.39
N THR A 580 4.64 -7.76 -29.45
CA THR A 580 5.45 -8.79 -30.10
C THR A 580 6.72 -9.05 -29.29
N THR A 581 6.87 -10.26 -28.73
CA THR A 581 8.11 -10.73 -28.09
C THR A 581 8.93 -11.55 -29.09
N LYS A 582 10.23 -11.25 -29.19
CA LYS A 582 11.15 -11.77 -30.22
C LYS A 582 12.07 -12.84 -29.60
N LYS A 583 12.23 -13.97 -30.30
CA LYS A 583 13.12 -15.12 -30.03
C LYS A 583 14.60 -14.74 -29.90
N SER A 584 15.37 -15.47 -29.09
CA SER A 584 16.84 -15.43 -29.08
C SER A 584 17.40 -16.08 -30.36
N ARG A 585 18.32 -15.38 -31.02
CA ARG A 585 19.11 -15.86 -32.16
C ARG A 585 20.59 -15.85 -31.74
N SER A 586 21.39 -16.73 -32.32
CA SER A 586 22.84 -16.91 -32.09
C SER A 586 23.63 -15.60 -32.22
N ALA A 587 24.73 -15.46 -31.47
CA ALA A 587 25.55 -14.24 -31.32
C ALA A 587 26.07 -13.59 -32.62
N ILE A 588 26.01 -14.24 -33.79
CA ILE A 588 26.30 -13.63 -35.10
C ILE A 588 25.12 -12.79 -35.62
N ALA A 589 23.89 -13.06 -35.17
CA ALA A 589 22.65 -12.38 -35.58
C ALA A 589 22.29 -11.13 -34.74
N ASP A 590 23.14 -10.75 -33.77
CA ASP A 590 22.87 -9.67 -32.82
C ASP A 590 23.45 -8.29 -33.25
N VAL A 591 24.24 -8.24 -34.31
CA VAL A 591 24.69 -6.98 -34.95
C VAL A 591 23.59 -6.53 -35.90
N VAL A 592 22.92 -5.44 -35.57
CA VAL A 592 21.77 -4.91 -36.33
C VAL A 592 21.89 -3.40 -36.41
N ALA A 593 21.79 -2.84 -37.62
CA ALA A 593 21.65 -1.41 -37.84
C ALA A 593 20.19 -1.08 -38.21
N ARG A 594 19.62 -0.06 -37.59
CA ARG A 594 18.27 0.41 -37.86
C ARG A 594 18.22 1.92 -37.91
N GLU A 595 17.45 2.44 -38.85
CA GLU A 595 17.17 3.86 -38.93
C GLU A 595 15.83 4.20 -38.29
N TYR A 596 15.84 5.23 -37.45
CA TYR A 596 14.71 5.70 -36.68
C TYR A 596 14.50 7.19 -36.90
N THR A 597 13.23 7.61 -36.97
CA THR A 597 12.88 9.03 -36.87
C THR A 597 12.50 9.34 -35.42
N ILE A 598 13.32 10.14 -34.74
CA ILE A 598 13.06 10.57 -33.36
C ILE A 598 12.35 11.92 -33.38
N HIS A 599 11.19 11.99 -32.71
CA HIS A 599 10.46 13.24 -32.49
C HIS A 599 11.00 13.98 -31.26
N LEU A 600 12.06 14.75 -31.44
CA LEU A 600 12.80 15.38 -30.33
C LEU A 600 11.92 16.37 -29.54
N HIS A 601 11.15 17.22 -30.21
CA HIS A 601 10.34 18.24 -29.52
C HIS A 601 9.25 17.65 -28.60
N LYS A 602 8.70 16.48 -28.93
CA LYS A 602 7.75 15.78 -28.05
C LYS A 602 8.44 15.20 -26.82
N ARG A 603 9.71 14.79 -26.96
CA ARG A 603 10.51 14.18 -25.89
C ARG A 603 11.13 15.20 -24.94
N ILE A 604 11.41 16.41 -25.42
CA ILE A 604 11.92 17.53 -24.61
C ILE A 604 10.80 18.53 -24.23
N PHE A 605 9.54 18.14 -24.35
CA PHE A 605 8.40 19.00 -24.00
C PHE A 605 8.47 19.37 -22.50
N GLY A 606 8.43 20.66 -22.19
CA GLY A 606 8.62 21.17 -20.83
C GLY A 606 10.08 21.40 -20.41
N ALA A 607 11.07 21.07 -21.25
CA ALA A 607 12.47 21.37 -20.95
C ALA A 607 12.76 22.88 -21.07
N SER A 608 13.44 23.44 -20.07
CA SER A 608 13.81 24.86 -20.08
C SER A 608 14.73 25.20 -21.26
N PHE A 609 14.63 26.43 -21.77
CA PHE A 609 15.34 26.85 -22.99
C PHE A 609 16.87 26.61 -22.94
N LYS A 610 17.49 26.75 -21.77
CA LYS A 610 18.93 26.51 -21.56
C LYS A 610 19.32 25.03 -21.52
N LYS A 611 18.35 24.11 -21.45
CA LYS A 611 18.58 22.67 -21.35
C LYS A 611 18.08 21.90 -22.57
N ARG A 612 17.55 22.54 -23.62
CA ARG A 612 16.92 21.86 -24.77
C ARG A 612 17.89 20.96 -25.54
N ALA A 613 19.01 21.46 -26.04
CA ALA A 613 20.00 20.63 -26.75
C ALA A 613 20.63 19.54 -25.85
N PRO A 614 21.06 19.82 -24.60
CA PRO A 614 21.49 18.78 -23.67
C PRO A 614 20.43 17.70 -23.39
N SER A 615 19.17 18.11 -23.20
CA SER A 615 18.06 17.19 -22.97
C SER A 615 17.76 16.35 -24.21
N ALA A 616 17.90 16.92 -25.40
CA ALA A 616 17.74 16.20 -26.66
C ALA A 616 18.79 15.10 -26.81
N ILE A 617 20.06 15.37 -26.49
CA ILE A 617 21.12 14.35 -26.47
C ILE A 617 20.83 13.25 -25.46
N LYS A 618 20.37 13.61 -24.25
CA LYS A 618 19.98 12.62 -23.22
C LYS A 618 18.82 11.74 -23.67
N GLU A 619 17.83 12.32 -24.34
CA GLU A 619 16.68 11.60 -24.89
C GLU A 619 17.04 10.72 -26.09
N ILE A 620 18.00 11.12 -26.93
CA ILE A 620 18.56 10.27 -28.01
C ILE A 620 19.27 9.06 -27.41
N ARG A 621 20.09 9.26 -26.37
CA ARG A 621 20.77 8.17 -25.66
C ARG A 621 19.77 7.21 -25.03
N LYS A 622 18.76 7.73 -24.33
CA LYS A 622 17.67 6.94 -23.73
C LYS A 622 16.88 6.17 -24.79
N PHE A 623 16.62 6.79 -25.94
CA PHE A 623 15.96 6.14 -27.06
C PHE A 623 16.81 5.00 -27.62
N ALA A 624 18.13 5.17 -27.76
CA ALA A 624 19.04 4.13 -28.22
C ALA A 624 19.09 2.93 -27.26
N VAL A 625 19.18 3.17 -25.94
CA VAL A 625 19.10 2.10 -24.92
C VAL A 625 17.79 1.30 -25.06
N GLN A 626 16.66 1.99 -25.23
CA GLN A 626 15.35 1.33 -25.38
C GLN A 626 15.22 0.58 -26.71
N ALA A 627 15.72 1.16 -27.81
CA ALA A 627 15.59 0.61 -29.15
C ALA A 627 16.50 -0.60 -29.38
N MET A 628 17.70 -0.58 -28.78
CA MET A 628 18.75 -1.55 -29.02
C MET A 628 19.11 -2.38 -27.79
N GLY A 629 18.50 -2.16 -26.63
CA GLY A 629 18.70 -3.00 -25.44
C GLY A 629 20.15 -3.10 -24.94
N THR A 630 21.02 -2.13 -25.24
CA THR A 630 22.39 -2.06 -24.69
C THR A 630 22.50 -0.90 -23.72
N ASN A 631 23.23 -1.11 -22.62
CA ASN A 631 23.48 -0.06 -21.63
C ASN A 631 24.61 0.89 -22.05
N ASP A 632 25.58 0.41 -22.82
CA ASP A 632 26.61 1.23 -23.45
C ASP A 632 26.08 1.83 -24.77
N VAL A 633 26.13 3.17 -24.88
CA VAL A 633 25.70 3.93 -26.05
C VAL A 633 26.78 4.96 -26.38
N ARG A 634 27.32 4.90 -27.60
CA ARG A 634 28.34 5.81 -28.12
C ARG A 634 27.69 6.68 -29.20
N LEU A 635 27.79 8.00 -29.08
CA LEU A 635 27.21 8.95 -30.02
C LEU A 635 28.27 9.43 -30.99
N ASP A 636 27.95 9.46 -32.27
CA ASP A 636 28.83 10.01 -33.30
C ASP A 636 29.02 11.54 -33.12
N PRO A 637 30.24 12.07 -33.29
CA PRO A 637 30.49 13.51 -33.16
C PRO A 637 29.66 14.38 -34.12
N GLN A 638 29.37 13.90 -35.35
CA GLN A 638 28.55 14.63 -36.32
C GLN A 638 27.08 14.67 -35.90
N LEU A 639 26.57 13.61 -35.26
CA LEU A 639 25.24 13.63 -34.64
C LEU A 639 25.14 14.71 -33.57
N ASN A 640 26.16 14.80 -32.71
CA ASN A 640 26.21 15.87 -31.72
C ASN A 640 26.24 17.24 -32.41
N LYS A 641 27.10 17.44 -33.40
CA LYS A 641 27.15 18.70 -34.18
C LYS A 641 25.78 19.08 -34.75
N ARG A 642 25.03 18.13 -35.32
CA ARG A 642 23.70 18.38 -35.93
C ARG A 642 22.62 18.73 -34.92
N VAL A 643 22.64 18.15 -33.72
CA VAL A 643 21.70 18.52 -32.63
C VAL A 643 21.98 19.92 -32.10
N TRP A 644 23.23 20.35 -32.16
CA TRP A 644 23.71 21.63 -31.64
C TRP A 644 23.85 22.73 -32.72
N GLU A 645 23.60 22.42 -33.99
CA GLU A 645 23.87 23.28 -35.15
C GLU A 645 23.11 24.62 -35.10
N SER A 646 21.87 24.63 -34.62
CA SER A 646 21.08 25.86 -34.44
C SER A 646 21.12 26.40 -32.99
N GLY A 647 22.16 26.04 -32.23
CA GLY A 647 22.42 26.49 -30.87
C GLY A 647 21.58 25.79 -29.80
N ILE A 648 21.78 26.18 -28.53
CA ILE A 648 21.22 25.47 -27.36
C ILE A 648 19.68 25.39 -27.33
N LYS A 649 19.01 26.33 -28.01
CA LYS A 649 17.54 26.39 -28.14
C LYS A 649 17.03 25.71 -29.41
N GLY A 650 17.81 25.75 -30.49
CA GLY A 650 17.43 25.30 -31.83
C GLY A 650 17.72 23.83 -32.06
N VAL A 651 16.95 22.96 -31.42
CA VAL A 651 17.02 21.51 -31.66
C VAL A 651 16.11 21.16 -32.85
N PRO A 652 16.54 20.27 -33.78
CA PRO A 652 15.68 19.77 -34.86
C PRO A 652 14.34 19.23 -34.35
N TYR A 653 13.26 19.49 -35.07
CA TYR A 653 11.92 19.06 -34.65
C TYR A 653 11.80 17.52 -34.66
N ARG A 654 12.36 16.91 -35.71
CA ARG A 654 12.56 15.48 -35.87
C ARG A 654 13.97 15.24 -36.37
N LEU A 655 14.58 14.14 -35.94
CA LEU A 655 15.92 13.75 -36.36
C LEU A 655 15.91 12.30 -36.82
N ARG A 656 16.39 12.04 -38.03
CA ARG A 656 16.63 10.67 -38.51
C ARG A 656 18.00 10.23 -37.99
N VAL A 657 18.02 9.13 -37.25
CA VAL A 657 19.25 8.55 -36.71
C VAL A 657 19.38 7.10 -37.13
N ARG A 658 20.61 6.68 -37.44
CA ARG A 658 20.98 5.28 -37.59
C ARG A 658 21.55 4.81 -36.25
N ILE A 659 21.07 3.68 -35.76
CA ILE A 659 21.59 3.06 -34.54
C ILE A 659 22.07 1.67 -34.91
N SER A 660 23.35 1.40 -34.71
CA SER A 660 24.00 0.12 -35.00
C SER A 660 24.43 -0.52 -33.68
N ARG A 661 23.98 -1.75 -33.41
CA ARG A 661 24.46 -2.54 -32.27
C ARG A 661 25.74 -3.25 -32.70
N LYS A 662 26.87 -2.96 -32.06
CA LYS A 662 28.20 -3.49 -32.39
C LYS A 662 28.79 -4.29 -31.24
N ARG A 663 29.70 -5.21 -31.56
CA ARG A 663 30.49 -5.95 -30.57
C ARG A 663 31.57 -5.06 -29.97
N ASN A 664 31.80 -5.22 -28.68
CA ASN A 664 32.86 -4.53 -27.97
C ASN A 664 34.08 -5.44 -27.88
N ASP A 665 35.09 -5.17 -28.71
CA ASP A 665 36.30 -5.98 -28.82
C ASP A 665 37.46 -5.44 -27.95
N GLU A 666 37.20 -4.45 -27.09
CA GLU A 666 38.18 -3.90 -26.14
C GLU A 666 38.43 -4.91 -24.99
N GLU A 667 39.71 -5.25 -24.77
CA GLU A 667 40.13 -6.20 -23.73
C GLU A 667 39.82 -5.63 -22.33
N GLY A 668 38.90 -6.27 -21.59
CA GLY A 668 38.40 -5.79 -20.29
C GLY A 668 37.08 -5.01 -20.33
N ALA A 669 36.39 -4.96 -21.48
CA ALA A 669 35.08 -4.31 -21.59
C ALA A 669 34.01 -4.92 -20.65
N LYS A 670 33.36 -4.07 -19.85
CA LYS A 670 32.28 -4.44 -18.92
C LYS A 670 31.02 -5.00 -19.62
N GLU A 671 30.78 -4.59 -20.86
CA GLU A 671 29.60 -4.96 -21.66
C GLU A 671 30.05 -5.48 -23.03
N LYS A 672 29.53 -6.64 -23.47
CA LYS A 672 29.92 -7.32 -24.72
C LYS A 672 29.40 -6.64 -26.00
N LEU A 673 28.39 -5.77 -25.88
CA LEU A 673 27.73 -5.08 -27.00
C LEU A 673 27.50 -3.62 -26.64
N TYR A 674 27.71 -2.70 -27.59
CA TYR A 674 27.38 -1.29 -27.46
C TYR A 674 26.54 -0.80 -28.64
N SER A 675 25.79 0.29 -28.46
CA SER A 675 25.03 0.93 -29.53
C SER A 675 25.76 2.18 -30.03
N TYR A 676 26.04 2.24 -31.32
CA TYR A 676 26.59 3.42 -31.98
C TYR A 676 25.47 4.20 -32.68
N VAL A 677 25.35 5.50 -32.41
CA VAL A 677 24.27 6.35 -32.96
C VAL A 677 24.85 7.40 -33.90
N GLN A 678 24.36 7.45 -35.14
CA GLN A 678 24.75 8.40 -36.19
C GLN A 678 23.56 9.20 -36.69
N ALA A 679 23.79 10.42 -37.18
CA ALA A 679 22.77 11.20 -37.87
C ALA A 679 22.68 10.75 -39.33
N VAL A 680 21.46 10.60 -39.85
CA VAL A 680 21.24 10.36 -41.28
C VAL A 680 20.86 11.70 -41.92
N ASN A 681 21.53 12.07 -43.00
CA ASN A 681 21.29 13.31 -43.71
C ASN A 681 19.95 13.25 -44.46
N VAL A 682 18.89 13.67 -43.76
CA VAL A 682 17.55 13.90 -44.31
C VAL A 682 17.14 15.32 -43.92
N LYS A 683 16.51 16.07 -44.83
CA LYS A 683 16.00 17.43 -44.53
C LYS A 683 14.86 17.32 -43.51
N ASP A 684 14.79 18.22 -42.54
CA ASP A 684 13.85 18.14 -41.39
C ASP A 684 12.37 17.95 -41.77
N ARG A 685 11.95 18.45 -42.94
CA ARG A 685 10.57 18.31 -43.46
C ARG A 685 10.28 16.92 -44.04
N GLU A 686 11.30 16.23 -44.56
CA GLU A 686 11.22 14.91 -45.21
C GLU A 686 11.29 13.76 -44.20
N ALA A 687 11.71 14.02 -42.94
CA ALA A 687 11.76 13.01 -41.89
C ALA A 687 10.36 12.56 -41.39
N LYS A 688 9.29 13.31 -41.71
CA LYS A 688 7.91 13.01 -41.30
C LYS A 688 7.34 11.85 -42.13
N GLY A 689 6.98 10.76 -41.46
CA GLY A 689 6.33 9.60 -42.09
C GLY A 689 7.28 8.46 -42.47
N LEU A 690 8.60 8.65 -42.34
CA LEU A 690 9.57 7.57 -42.57
C LEU A 690 9.49 6.52 -41.45
N GLN A 691 9.15 5.29 -41.82
CA GLN A 691 9.08 4.16 -40.90
C GLN A 691 10.48 3.69 -40.47
N THR A 692 10.54 2.83 -39.46
CA THR A 692 11.80 2.19 -39.05
C THR A 692 12.23 1.21 -40.13
N VAL A 693 13.46 1.35 -40.61
CA VAL A 693 14.04 0.49 -41.65
C VAL A 693 15.26 -0.22 -41.06
N VAL A 694 15.40 -1.52 -41.33
CA VAL A 694 16.62 -2.28 -41.06
C VAL A 694 17.59 -2.00 -42.20
N VAL A 695 18.80 -1.56 -41.89
CA VAL A 695 19.81 -1.17 -42.88
C VAL A 695 21.02 -2.07 -42.69
N GLU A 696 21.70 -2.44 -43.76
CA GLU A 696 22.97 -3.14 -43.68
C GLU A 696 24.06 -2.13 -43.27
N ASP A 697 24.89 -2.51 -42.29
CA ASP A 697 26.04 -1.68 -41.88
C ASP A 697 27.10 -1.84 -42.99
N SER A 698 27.21 -0.82 -43.85
CA SER A 698 28.24 -0.71 -44.89
C SER A 698 29.61 -0.39 -44.32
#